data_AF-A0A067Q1Q0-F1
#
_entry.id   AF-A0A067Q1Q0-F1
#
_cell.length_a   1.000
_cell.length_b   1.000
_cell.length_c   1.000
_cell.angle_alpha   90.00
_cell.angle_beta   90.00
_cell.angle_gamma   90.00
#
_symmetry.space_group_name_H-M   'P 1'
#
loop_
_entity.id
_entity.type
_entity.pdbx_description
1 polymer ?
#
loop_
_entity_poly.entity_id
_entity_poly.type
_entity_poly.pdbx_seq_one_letter_code
_entity_poly.pdbx_strand_id
1 'polypeptide(L)'
;MAESRHTSPVRSGCPMLQGTGTSALPSLRIQQATCNFRQEVACGRGYGMPMEKIIKACPNIKDLYLSLALYSTDSVSGICRSLSSINPTRLILYESSDHLDNSNTRQLTEALCASISSNWKALVVFHNPYVEHTSKWVFNRWRAIISALSNSPSLREVTCSSSPVMISHTFEMLAKNPHLLVIRFKLNHDGRKKRYLEESLDKTSRLAKLIQFDRPPAQRPVDIHFPVISPDSSYIPMASTSIEIRKKFWAQILSFAMWSDWCDRDFVVADSTLYMDSRIGLTRQNLLTISKEFYKIGLPLLYAYPVVLGQRRLCLFATQIATNPALGSHIRSIFFLVPYLNGDFPGRVEESMARIVAATSNLTRLHEPCDARGVGLPMRGATFLKLVETSGSSLLTLKGIKVLDDLDPPVDPPSFSIFDNFRRLRSLEWRSTMKFQDAEGSTSTSYLPSLEYLKLQDCSNNFLDQLSNLSLPSLAHLDSGGRNSRPSLQRFFSKHGSKLRDVVANPHPEGISFFDLCPNVTQLKLTAINQAPPSTLFKCTTPHRYLTHVTVSAFEYARSDAKMCSRQRDAWSAFFKDVDLTSFPALKEIKFLACEWPKDERAISKNLWVKSADEFRNKWGVLLADFEGRHWKSRLKGSR
;
A
#
# COMPACT_ATOMS: atom_id res chain seq x y z
N MET A 1 24.94 17.54 -34.27
CA MET A 1 23.91 17.54 -35.34
C MET A 1 23.58 16.10 -35.67
N ALA A 2 22.29 15.79 -35.85
CA ALA A 2 21.63 14.47 -35.88
C ALA A 2 21.28 13.88 -34.49
N GLU A 3 20.20 14.38 -33.90
CA GLU A 3 19.48 13.75 -32.78
C GLU A 3 18.42 12.78 -33.34
N SER A 4 18.53 11.49 -33.00
CA SER A 4 17.46 10.51 -33.26
C SER A 4 16.45 10.52 -32.12
N ARG A 5 15.24 11.04 -32.39
CA ARG A 5 14.10 10.95 -31.46
C ARG A 5 13.44 9.58 -31.59
N HIS A 6 13.52 8.77 -30.55
CA HIS A 6 12.67 7.60 -30.39
C HIS A 6 11.28 8.03 -29.91
N THR A 7 10.30 7.91 -30.80
CA THR A 7 8.87 8.02 -30.50
C THR A 7 8.36 6.69 -29.94
N SER A 8 7.74 6.74 -28.76
CA SER A 8 7.03 5.59 -28.15
C SER A 8 5.65 5.41 -28.80
N PRO A 9 5.14 4.18 -28.94
CA PRO A 9 3.86 3.95 -29.60
C PRO A 9 2.68 4.30 -28.67
N VAL A 10 1.75 5.06 -29.25
CA VAL A 10 0.46 5.46 -28.69
C VAL A 10 -0.42 4.21 -28.48
N ARG A 11 -0.83 3.95 -27.24
CA ARG A 11 -1.89 2.98 -26.93
C ARG A 11 -3.24 3.60 -27.29
N SER A 12 -3.90 3.04 -28.31
CA SER A 12 -5.28 3.32 -28.67
C SER A 12 -6.23 2.97 -27.53
N GLY A 13 -6.91 3.98 -26.97
CA GLY A 13 -7.96 3.81 -25.99
C GLY A 13 -9.26 3.33 -26.63
N CYS A 14 -9.90 2.33 -26.01
CA CYS A 14 -11.28 1.94 -26.31
C CYS A 14 -12.26 3.09 -26.00
N PRO A 15 -13.26 3.36 -26.85
CA PRO A 15 -14.28 4.36 -26.56
C PRO A 15 -15.29 3.80 -25.54
N MET A 16 -15.36 4.45 -24.37
CA MET A 16 -16.48 4.30 -23.44
C MET A 16 -17.67 5.10 -23.98
N LEU A 17 -18.71 4.41 -24.41
CA LEU A 17 -20.01 4.97 -24.73
C LEU A 17 -20.61 5.65 -23.48
N GLN A 18 -20.66 6.97 -23.49
CA GLN A 18 -21.43 7.76 -22.53
C GLN A 18 -22.89 7.80 -22.96
N GLY A 19 -23.73 6.99 -22.33
CA GLY A 19 -25.17 7.12 -22.42
C GLY A 19 -25.66 8.23 -21.48
N THR A 20 -26.07 9.36 -22.05
CA THR A 20 -26.88 10.37 -21.36
C THR A 20 -28.32 9.86 -21.25
N GLY A 21 -28.73 9.45 -20.07
CA GLY A 21 -30.10 9.01 -19.80
C GLY A 21 -30.59 9.54 -18.45
N THR A 22 -31.26 10.68 -18.46
CA THR A 22 -32.17 11.09 -17.38
C THR A 22 -33.41 10.19 -17.43
N SER A 23 -33.42 9.13 -16.63
CA SER A 23 -34.63 8.32 -16.41
C SER A 23 -35.36 8.81 -15.16
N ALA A 24 -36.44 9.56 -15.36
CA ALA A 24 -37.52 9.62 -14.38
C ALA A 24 -38.16 8.23 -14.30
N LEU A 25 -38.19 7.63 -13.11
CA LEU A 25 -38.93 6.39 -12.85
C LEU A 25 -40.44 6.68 -13.01
N PRO A 26 -41.18 5.93 -13.84
CA PRO A 26 -42.64 6.01 -13.87
C PRO A 26 -43.19 5.47 -12.55
N SER A 27 -44.23 6.12 -12.03
CA SER A 27 -44.97 5.64 -10.86
C SER A 27 -45.43 4.19 -11.07
N LEU A 28 -44.91 3.26 -10.28
CA LEU A 28 -45.45 1.91 -10.17
C LEU A 28 -46.87 1.99 -9.57
N ARG A 29 -47.90 1.84 -10.41
CA ARG A 29 -49.23 1.43 -9.96
C ARG A 29 -49.15 -0.05 -9.61
N ILE A 30 -49.17 -0.37 -8.33
CA ILE A 30 -49.23 -1.75 -7.83
C ILE A 30 -50.65 -2.26 -8.08
N GLN A 31 -50.84 -3.08 -9.11
CA GLN A 31 -52.02 -3.93 -9.22
C GLN A 31 -51.83 -5.15 -8.31
N GLN A 32 -52.76 -5.34 -7.38
CA GLN A 32 -52.84 -6.50 -6.49
C GLN A 32 -53.21 -7.76 -7.30
N ALA A 33 -52.23 -8.41 -7.90
CA ALA A 33 -52.34 -9.79 -8.35
C ALA A 33 -51.51 -10.67 -7.41
N THR A 34 -52.12 -11.76 -6.93
CA THR A 34 -51.56 -12.76 -6.02
C THR A 34 -50.31 -13.42 -6.62
N CYS A 35 -49.13 -12.89 -6.29
CA CYS A 35 -47.83 -13.39 -6.77
C CYS A 35 -47.23 -14.43 -5.80
N ASN A 36 -47.29 -15.70 -6.19
CA ASN A 36 -46.51 -16.81 -5.59
C ASN A 36 -45.10 -16.95 -6.21
N PHE A 37 -44.45 -15.85 -6.57
CA PHE A 37 -43.08 -15.87 -7.07
C PHE A 37 -42.07 -15.79 -5.93
N ARG A 38 -40.98 -16.55 -6.03
CA ARG A 38 -39.78 -16.44 -5.18
C ARG A 38 -39.17 -15.05 -5.42
N GLN A 39 -39.50 -14.08 -4.57
CA GLN A 39 -39.05 -12.70 -4.72
C GLN A 39 -37.72 -12.48 -3.98
N GLU A 40 -36.72 -12.04 -4.73
CA GLU A 40 -35.50 -11.44 -4.21
C GLU A 40 -35.71 -9.92 -4.18
N VAL A 41 -35.58 -9.30 -3.01
CA VAL A 41 -35.73 -7.84 -2.87
C VAL A 41 -34.37 -7.24 -2.58
N ALA A 42 -33.87 -6.41 -3.51
CA ALA A 42 -32.61 -5.67 -3.38
C ALA A 42 -32.89 -4.17 -3.19
N CYS A 43 -32.59 -3.65 -2.00
CA CYS A 43 -32.84 -2.25 -1.66
C CYS A 43 -31.54 -1.46 -1.60
N GLY A 44 -31.24 -0.70 -2.65
CA GLY A 44 -30.06 0.18 -2.68
C GLY A 44 -30.35 1.62 -2.24
N ARG A 45 -31.55 2.15 -2.52
CA ARG A 45 -32.02 3.50 -2.17
C ARG A 45 -33.53 3.47 -1.96
N GLY A 46 -34.03 4.10 -0.90
CA GLY A 46 -35.47 4.17 -0.59
C GLY A 46 -35.93 3.36 0.63
N TYR A 47 -35.25 3.49 1.77
CA TYR A 47 -35.60 2.80 3.03
C TYR A 47 -36.81 3.38 3.79
N GLY A 48 -37.40 4.46 3.27
CA GLY A 48 -38.50 5.18 3.90
C GLY A 48 -39.85 4.49 3.75
N MET A 49 -40.94 5.24 3.96
CA MET A 49 -42.32 4.73 3.92
C MET A 49 -42.70 3.91 2.67
N PRO A 50 -42.21 4.20 1.45
CA PRO A 50 -42.48 3.34 0.30
C PRO A 50 -42.02 1.88 0.50
N MET A 51 -40.90 1.67 1.19
CA MET A 51 -40.39 0.33 1.47
C MET A 51 -41.31 -0.46 2.38
N GLU A 52 -41.93 0.21 3.35
CA GLU A 52 -42.90 -0.41 4.25
C GLU A 52 -44.07 -1.00 3.46
N LYS A 53 -44.58 -0.26 2.47
CA LYS A 53 -45.68 -0.71 1.61
C LYS A 53 -45.28 -1.91 0.76
N ILE A 54 -44.06 -1.88 0.19
CA ILE A 54 -43.53 -2.97 -0.64
C ILE A 54 -43.38 -4.24 0.20
N ILE A 55 -42.73 -4.15 1.36
CA ILE A 55 -42.48 -5.30 2.23
C ILE A 55 -43.79 -5.88 2.76
N LYS A 56 -44.75 -5.04 3.18
CA LYS A 56 -46.09 -5.51 3.61
C LYS A 56 -46.88 -6.17 2.48
N ALA A 57 -46.69 -5.75 1.24
CA ALA A 57 -47.30 -6.40 0.08
C ALA A 57 -46.62 -7.72 -0.31
N CYS A 58 -45.43 -8.01 0.24
CA CYS A 58 -44.62 -9.18 -0.06
C CYS A 58 -44.31 -9.99 1.22
N PRO A 59 -45.30 -10.57 1.91
CA PRO A 59 -45.07 -11.25 3.20
C PRO A 59 -44.17 -12.49 3.10
N ASN A 60 -44.03 -13.08 1.90
CA ASN A 60 -43.31 -14.32 1.64
C ASN A 60 -41.86 -14.10 1.14
N ILE A 61 -41.23 -12.98 1.50
CA ILE A 61 -39.81 -12.73 1.17
C ILE A 61 -38.94 -13.81 1.82
N LYS A 62 -38.31 -14.66 1.00
CA LYS A 62 -37.36 -15.69 1.46
C LYS A 62 -35.94 -15.18 1.58
N ASP A 63 -35.58 -14.26 0.69
CA ASP A 63 -34.21 -13.77 0.52
C ASP A 63 -34.20 -12.26 0.69
N LEU A 64 -33.61 -11.79 1.79
CA LEU A 64 -33.53 -10.37 2.10
C LEU A 64 -32.10 -9.87 1.94
N TYR A 65 -31.90 -8.92 1.03
CA TYR A 65 -30.64 -8.20 0.88
C TYR A 65 -30.76 -6.79 1.46
N LEU A 66 -29.89 -6.44 2.42
CA LEU A 66 -29.86 -5.10 3.03
C LEU A 66 -28.48 -4.48 2.93
N SER A 67 -28.42 -3.25 2.41
CA SER A 67 -27.23 -2.42 2.48
C SER A 67 -27.26 -1.55 3.74
N LEU A 68 -26.21 -1.64 4.55
CA LEU A 68 -25.99 -0.80 5.73
C LEU A 68 -25.21 0.49 5.40
N ALA A 69 -24.92 0.72 4.12
CA ALA A 69 -24.28 1.92 3.61
C ALA A 69 -25.25 3.11 3.54
N LEU A 70 -25.79 3.52 4.69
CA LEU A 70 -26.79 4.58 4.82
C LEU A 70 -26.14 5.93 5.15
N TYR A 71 -26.57 6.98 4.46
CA TYR A 71 -26.24 8.36 4.79
C TYR A 71 -27.20 8.92 5.84
N SER A 72 -26.80 10.02 6.49
CA SER A 72 -27.63 10.68 7.51
C SER A 72 -28.94 11.26 6.97
N THR A 73 -29.03 11.49 5.67
CA THR A 73 -30.24 11.96 4.98
C THR A 73 -31.20 10.84 4.58
N ASP A 74 -30.75 9.59 4.60
CA ASP A 74 -31.60 8.45 4.26
C ASP A 74 -32.60 8.20 5.40
N SER A 75 -33.88 8.04 5.08
CA SER A 75 -34.88 7.64 6.08
C SER A 75 -34.98 6.12 6.14
N VAL A 76 -34.81 5.51 7.32
CA VAL A 76 -34.97 4.06 7.54
C VAL A 76 -36.28 3.67 8.21
N SER A 77 -37.16 4.64 8.48
CA SER A 77 -38.36 4.40 9.30
C SER A 77 -39.29 3.35 8.69
N GLY A 78 -39.49 3.37 7.38
CA GLY A 78 -40.38 2.43 6.70
C GLY A 78 -39.84 0.99 6.73
N ILE A 79 -38.55 0.81 6.44
CA ILE A 79 -37.95 -0.52 6.54
C ILE A 79 -37.98 -1.04 7.98
N CYS A 80 -37.58 -0.24 8.98
CA CYS A 80 -37.56 -0.64 10.38
C CYS A 80 -38.93 -1.12 10.88
N ARG A 81 -40.01 -0.48 10.45
CA ARG A 81 -41.39 -0.87 10.81
C ARG A 81 -41.84 -2.18 10.15
N SER A 82 -41.29 -2.50 8.98
CA SER A 82 -41.71 -3.64 8.19
C SER A 82 -40.89 -4.91 8.43
N LEU A 83 -39.67 -4.83 8.97
CA LEU A 83 -38.83 -6.01 9.23
C LEU A 83 -39.50 -7.06 10.13
N SER A 84 -40.33 -6.62 11.08
CA SER A 84 -41.10 -7.52 11.96
C SER A 84 -42.25 -8.23 11.25
N SER A 85 -42.70 -7.75 10.08
CA SER A 85 -43.80 -8.33 9.31
C SER A 85 -43.38 -9.45 8.35
N ILE A 86 -42.08 -9.70 8.22
CA ILE A 86 -41.51 -10.73 7.35
C ILE A 86 -40.73 -11.77 8.16
N ASN A 87 -40.45 -12.92 7.55
CA ASN A 87 -39.70 -14.02 8.15
C ASN A 87 -38.77 -14.67 7.10
N PRO A 88 -37.68 -13.99 6.70
CA PRO A 88 -36.81 -14.47 5.63
C PRO A 88 -36.06 -15.74 6.02
N THR A 89 -35.76 -16.56 5.01
CA THR A 89 -34.92 -17.76 5.14
C THR A 89 -33.43 -17.44 5.01
N ARG A 90 -33.09 -16.41 4.24
CA ARG A 90 -31.71 -15.97 4.02
C ARG A 90 -31.62 -14.46 4.17
N LEU A 91 -30.63 -14.02 4.94
CA LEU A 91 -30.26 -12.62 5.09
C LEU A 91 -28.88 -12.38 4.50
N ILE A 92 -28.78 -11.42 3.59
CA ILE A 92 -27.52 -10.97 3.01
C ILE A 92 -27.32 -9.52 3.40
N LEU A 93 -26.29 -9.25 4.19
CA LEU A 93 -25.93 -7.87 4.50
C LEU A 93 -24.82 -7.41 3.56
N TYR A 94 -24.86 -6.14 3.21
CA TYR A 94 -23.80 -5.42 2.53
C TYR A 94 -23.37 -4.24 3.40
N GLU A 95 -22.08 -4.02 3.53
CA GLU A 95 -21.50 -2.91 4.28
C GLU A 95 -20.53 -2.16 3.37
N SER A 96 -20.54 -0.83 3.44
CA SER A 96 -19.58 -0.02 2.68
C SER A 96 -18.23 0.04 3.39
N SER A 97 -17.16 0.11 2.62
CA SER A 97 -15.81 0.40 3.11
C SER A 97 -15.72 1.74 3.85
N ASP A 98 -16.65 2.68 3.62
CA ASP A 98 -16.59 4.02 4.21
C ASP A 98 -16.97 4.08 5.69
N HIS A 99 -17.41 2.95 6.26
CA HIS A 99 -17.73 2.74 7.68
C HIS A 99 -18.69 3.80 8.25
N LEU A 100 -19.81 4.02 7.56
CA LEU A 100 -20.81 5.00 7.97
C LEU A 100 -21.47 4.55 9.28
N ASP A 101 -21.33 5.35 10.34
CA ASP A 101 -22.06 5.20 11.59
C ASP A 101 -22.84 6.49 11.88
N ASN A 102 -24.16 6.38 11.83
CA ASN A 102 -25.11 7.45 12.09
C ASN A 102 -26.38 6.90 12.74
N SER A 103 -27.27 7.79 13.18
CA SER A 103 -28.53 7.41 13.84
C SER A 103 -29.36 6.41 13.02
N ASN A 104 -29.41 6.57 11.70
CA ASN A 104 -30.20 5.70 10.83
C ASN A 104 -29.61 4.29 10.74
N THR A 105 -28.28 4.17 10.63
CA THR A 105 -27.61 2.86 10.66
C THR A 105 -27.80 2.14 12.00
N ARG A 106 -27.77 2.87 13.12
CA ARG A 106 -28.00 2.31 14.46
C ARG A 106 -29.44 1.87 14.63
N GLN A 107 -30.40 2.72 14.25
CA GLN A 107 -31.82 2.40 14.27
C GLN A 107 -32.16 1.17 13.41
N LEU A 108 -31.59 1.08 12.20
CA LEU A 108 -31.79 -0.10 11.34
C LEU A 108 -31.15 -1.35 11.95
N THR A 109 -29.97 -1.23 12.55
CA THR A 109 -29.30 -2.35 13.25
C THR A 109 -30.16 -2.83 14.42
N GLU A 110 -30.69 -1.93 15.23
CA GLU A 110 -31.55 -2.26 16.36
C GLU A 110 -32.82 -2.97 15.90
N ALA A 111 -33.50 -2.43 14.88
CA ALA A 111 -34.70 -3.04 14.30
C ALA A 111 -34.41 -4.44 13.70
N LEU A 112 -33.25 -4.59 13.06
CA LEU A 112 -32.78 -5.86 12.52
C LEU A 112 -32.52 -6.89 13.63
N CYS A 113 -31.77 -6.51 14.67
CA CYS A 113 -31.48 -7.37 15.83
C CYS A 113 -32.75 -7.80 16.56
N ALA A 114 -33.70 -6.88 16.75
CA ALA A 114 -35.01 -7.18 17.31
C ALA A 114 -35.74 -8.22 16.45
N SER A 115 -35.84 -7.99 15.14
CA SER A 115 -36.53 -8.89 14.21
C SER A 115 -35.90 -10.29 14.14
N ILE A 116 -34.56 -10.38 14.13
CA ILE A 116 -33.81 -11.65 14.20
C ILE A 116 -34.19 -12.43 15.47
N SER A 117 -34.26 -11.75 16.61
CA SER A 117 -34.48 -12.38 17.91
C SER A 117 -35.93 -12.83 18.09
N SER A 118 -36.90 -11.96 17.75
CA SER A 118 -38.31 -12.19 18.05
C SER A 118 -39.08 -12.85 16.91
N ASN A 119 -38.90 -12.42 15.66
CA ASN A 119 -39.84 -12.72 14.57
C ASN A 119 -39.28 -13.73 13.55
N TRP A 120 -37.97 -13.71 13.29
CA TRP A 120 -37.39 -14.46 12.18
C TRP A 120 -37.07 -15.91 12.54
N LYS A 121 -38.12 -16.70 12.72
CA LYS A 121 -38.01 -18.14 13.04
C LYS A 121 -37.62 -19.00 11.86
N ALA A 122 -37.61 -18.48 10.63
CA ALA A 122 -37.21 -19.21 9.43
C ALA A 122 -35.79 -18.88 8.95
N LEU A 123 -35.03 -18.00 9.62
CA LEU A 123 -33.69 -17.58 9.18
C LEU A 123 -32.68 -18.71 9.27
N VAL A 124 -32.40 -19.37 8.14
CA VAL A 124 -31.46 -20.51 8.05
C VAL A 124 -30.05 -20.07 7.67
N VAL A 125 -29.92 -19.09 6.78
CA VAL A 125 -28.64 -18.68 6.19
C VAL A 125 -28.38 -17.20 6.42
N PHE A 126 -27.19 -16.87 6.90
CA PHE A 126 -26.73 -15.50 7.05
C PHE A 126 -25.44 -15.27 6.27
N HIS A 127 -25.44 -14.28 5.37
CA HIS A 127 -24.24 -13.84 4.66
C HIS A 127 -23.71 -12.53 5.25
N ASN A 128 -22.48 -12.64 5.74
CA ASN A 128 -21.77 -11.57 6.40
C ASN A 128 -20.91 -10.77 5.39
N PRO A 129 -21.09 -9.44 5.32
CA PRO A 129 -20.24 -8.56 4.53
C PRO A 129 -18.89 -8.27 5.19
N TYR A 130 -18.58 -8.86 6.35
CA TYR A 130 -17.36 -8.55 7.10
C TYR A 130 -16.13 -8.44 6.19
N VAL A 131 -15.63 -7.22 6.11
CA VAL A 131 -14.38 -6.87 5.45
C VAL A 131 -13.33 -6.79 6.55
N GLU A 132 -12.25 -7.55 6.43
CA GLU A 132 -11.06 -7.36 7.27
C GLU A 132 -10.73 -5.87 7.36
N HIS A 133 -10.53 -5.34 8.58
CA HIS A 133 -10.29 -3.92 8.89
C HIS A 133 -11.52 -3.01 9.05
N THR A 134 -12.59 -3.48 9.68
CA THR A 134 -13.74 -2.63 10.02
C THR A 134 -13.44 -1.63 11.14
N SER A 135 -14.01 -0.42 11.07
CA SER A 135 -13.99 0.54 12.19
C SER A 135 -14.61 -0.02 13.49
N LYS A 136 -14.27 0.56 14.65
CA LYS A 136 -14.86 0.19 15.96
C LYS A 136 -16.39 0.16 15.95
N TRP A 137 -17.03 1.06 15.20
CA TRP A 137 -18.49 1.15 15.11
C TRP A 137 -19.10 -0.01 14.32
N VAL A 138 -18.51 -0.34 13.17
CA VAL A 138 -18.94 -1.51 12.38
C VAL A 138 -18.69 -2.79 13.18
N PHE A 139 -17.62 -2.87 13.95
CA PHE A 139 -17.38 -3.98 14.87
C PHE A 139 -18.45 -4.10 15.97
N ASN A 140 -18.88 -2.99 16.57
CA ASN A 140 -19.96 -2.99 17.56
C ASN A 140 -21.30 -3.41 16.95
N ARG A 141 -21.61 -2.91 15.75
CA ARG A 141 -22.79 -3.31 14.98
C ARG A 141 -22.79 -4.80 14.69
N TRP A 142 -21.66 -5.30 14.19
CA TRP A 142 -21.42 -6.71 13.94
C TRP A 142 -21.63 -7.55 15.20
N ARG A 143 -21.04 -7.13 16.32
CA ARG A 143 -21.22 -7.78 17.63
C ARG A 143 -22.69 -7.84 18.04
N ALA A 144 -23.46 -6.78 17.83
CA ALA A 144 -24.90 -6.74 18.13
C ALA A 144 -25.69 -7.74 17.27
N ILE A 145 -25.43 -7.76 15.95
CA ILE A 145 -26.07 -8.68 15.01
C ILE A 145 -25.73 -10.13 15.37
N ILE A 146 -24.46 -10.40 15.68
CA ILE A 146 -24.00 -11.73 16.12
C ILE A 146 -24.68 -12.16 17.41
N SER A 147 -24.85 -11.24 18.36
CA SER A 147 -25.59 -11.53 19.58
C SER A 147 -27.03 -11.96 19.28
N ALA A 148 -27.72 -11.27 18.37
CA ALA A 148 -29.07 -11.67 17.96
C ALA A 148 -29.08 -13.03 17.24
N LEU A 149 -28.14 -13.25 16.30
CA LEU A 149 -27.99 -14.51 15.57
C LEU A 149 -27.66 -15.70 16.48
N SER A 150 -26.91 -15.48 17.55
CA SER A 150 -26.56 -16.54 18.52
C SER A 150 -27.78 -17.15 19.22
N ASN A 151 -28.89 -16.42 19.26
CA ASN A 151 -30.15 -16.84 19.85
C ASN A 151 -31.20 -17.28 18.79
N SER A 152 -30.86 -17.27 17.50
CA SER A 152 -31.78 -17.65 16.43
C SER A 152 -31.97 -19.18 16.38
N PRO A 153 -33.19 -19.71 16.54
CA PRO A 153 -33.42 -21.15 16.65
C PRO A 153 -33.30 -21.92 15.33
N SER A 154 -33.30 -21.22 14.19
CA SER A 154 -33.27 -21.84 12.86
C SER A 154 -31.99 -21.61 12.09
N LEU A 155 -31.07 -20.80 12.62
CA LEU A 155 -29.81 -20.48 11.97
C LEU A 155 -28.93 -21.74 11.86
N ARG A 156 -28.59 -22.13 10.63
CA ARG A 156 -27.74 -23.30 10.35
C ARG A 156 -26.43 -22.92 9.70
N GLU A 157 -26.40 -21.85 8.91
CA GLU A 157 -25.21 -21.45 8.16
C GLU A 157 -24.91 -19.95 8.32
N VAL A 158 -23.64 -19.65 8.59
CA VAL A 158 -23.07 -18.31 8.50
C VAL A 158 -21.96 -18.32 7.45
N THR A 159 -22.11 -17.54 6.39
CA THR A 159 -21.09 -17.38 5.35
C THR A 159 -20.39 -16.03 5.50
N CYS A 160 -19.07 -16.04 5.61
CA CYS A 160 -18.22 -14.86 5.69
C CYS A 160 -17.41 -14.69 4.40
N SER A 161 -17.36 -13.45 3.90
CA SER A 161 -16.68 -13.11 2.64
C SER A 161 -15.15 -13.17 2.74
N SER A 162 -14.59 -13.10 3.94
CA SER A 162 -13.16 -13.26 4.21
C SER A 162 -12.92 -13.97 5.55
N SER A 163 -11.83 -14.72 5.65
CA SER A 163 -11.33 -15.25 6.94
C SER A 163 -10.78 -14.09 7.77
N PRO A 164 -11.17 -13.94 9.05
CA PRO A 164 -10.57 -12.93 9.92
C PRO A 164 -9.09 -13.29 10.19
N VAL A 165 -8.25 -12.27 10.41
CA VAL A 165 -6.89 -12.50 10.90
C VAL A 165 -6.92 -13.13 12.29
N MET A 166 -7.81 -12.71 13.18
CA MET A 166 -7.89 -13.25 14.55
C MET A 166 -9.30 -13.73 14.87
N ILE A 167 -9.39 -14.81 15.67
CA ILE A 167 -10.65 -15.26 16.24
C ILE A 167 -11.17 -14.14 17.13
N SER A 168 -12.23 -13.49 16.70
CA SER A 168 -12.97 -12.56 17.54
C SER A 168 -13.89 -13.36 18.48
N HIS A 169 -14.07 -12.87 19.71
CA HIS A 169 -15.11 -13.32 20.64
C HIS A 169 -16.51 -13.41 20.01
N THR A 170 -16.76 -12.72 18.90
CA THR A 170 -18.01 -12.83 18.13
C THR A 170 -18.22 -14.22 17.55
N PHE A 171 -17.18 -14.91 17.06
CA PHE A 171 -17.34 -16.27 16.55
C PHE A 171 -17.58 -17.29 17.65
N GLU A 172 -16.99 -17.08 18.83
CA GLU A 172 -17.31 -17.88 20.02
C GLU A 172 -18.76 -17.70 20.45
N MET A 173 -19.30 -16.47 20.37
CA MET A 173 -20.73 -16.22 20.61
C MET A 173 -21.61 -16.98 19.61
N LEU A 174 -21.29 -16.96 18.31
CA LEU A 174 -22.01 -17.76 17.31
C LEU A 174 -21.94 -19.26 17.62
N ALA A 175 -20.78 -19.75 18.02
CA ALA A 175 -20.57 -21.14 18.41
C ALA A 175 -21.28 -21.53 19.72
N LYS A 176 -22.06 -20.64 20.36
CA LYS A 176 -23.02 -21.00 21.41
C LYS A 176 -24.41 -21.37 20.89
N ASN A 177 -24.75 -20.97 19.66
CA ASN A 177 -26.05 -21.31 19.06
C ASN A 177 -26.11 -22.81 18.74
N PRO A 178 -26.92 -23.64 19.40
CA PRO A 178 -26.89 -25.11 19.24
C PRO A 178 -27.33 -25.58 17.85
N HIS A 179 -28.05 -24.76 17.09
CA HIS A 179 -28.57 -25.10 15.77
C HIS A 179 -27.60 -24.77 14.63
N LEU A 180 -26.60 -23.93 14.90
CA LEU A 180 -25.58 -23.58 13.92
C LEU A 180 -24.76 -24.83 13.55
N LEU A 181 -24.70 -25.13 12.25
CA LEU A 181 -24.02 -26.30 11.70
C LEU A 181 -22.68 -25.93 11.06
N VAL A 182 -22.59 -24.75 10.44
CA VAL A 182 -21.40 -24.35 9.70
C VAL A 182 -21.17 -22.84 9.69
N ILE A 183 -19.91 -22.46 9.83
CA ILE A 183 -19.38 -21.12 9.56
C ILE A 183 -18.45 -21.24 8.35
N ARG A 184 -18.91 -20.81 7.18
CA ARG A 184 -18.16 -20.87 5.92
C ARG A 184 -17.32 -19.61 5.75
N PHE A 185 -16.02 -19.77 5.57
CA PHE A 185 -15.15 -18.70 5.10
C PHE A 185 -14.86 -18.91 3.62
N LYS A 186 -15.22 -17.92 2.80
CA LYS A 186 -14.74 -17.84 1.42
C LYS A 186 -13.26 -17.50 1.47
N LEU A 187 -12.43 -18.47 1.13
CA LEU A 187 -10.99 -18.23 1.06
C LEU A 187 -10.66 -17.50 -0.23
N ASN A 188 -9.95 -16.39 -0.08
CA ASN A 188 -9.14 -15.87 -1.17
C ASN A 188 -7.98 -16.87 -1.39
N HIS A 189 -7.29 -16.81 -2.54
CA HIS A 189 -6.23 -17.76 -2.90
C HIS A 189 -5.06 -17.87 -1.89
N ASP A 190 -4.99 -17.00 -0.88
CA ASP A 190 -3.97 -17.04 0.16
C ASP A 190 -4.34 -18.01 1.31
N GLY A 191 -3.70 -19.18 1.31
CA GLY A 191 -3.83 -20.17 2.38
C GLY A 191 -3.29 -19.74 3.75
N ARG A 192 -2.59 -18.58 3.84
CA ARG A 192 -2.04 -18.08 5.13
C ARG A 192 -3.10 -17.80 6.17
N LYS A 193 -4.20 -17.13 5.80
CA LYS A 193 -5.29 -16.79 6.74
C LYS A 193 -5.97 -18.04 7.29
N LYS A 194 -6.20 -19.03 6.42
CA LYS A 194 -6.68 -20.35 6.81
C LYS A 194 -5.76 -20.95 7.88
N ARG A 195 -4.47 -21.04 7.56
CA ARG A 195 -3.48 -21.66 8.45
C ARG A 195 -3.40 -20.95 9.81
N TYR A 196 -3.36 -19.62 9.80
CA TYR A 196 -3.33 -18.84 11.04
C TYR A 196 -4.60 -19.06 11.88
N LEU A 197 -5.77 -19.09 11.24
CA LEU A 197 -7.02 -19.38 11.93
C LEU A 197 -7.03 -20.82 12.50
N GLU A 198 -6.60 -21.82 11.73
CA GLU A 198 -6.47 -23.21 12.19
C GLU A 198 -5.46 -23.39 13.33
N GLU A 199 -4.35 -22.64 13.31
CA GLU A 199 -3.32 -22.67 14.37
C GLU A 199 -3.77 -21.95 15.65
N SER A 200 -4.63 -20.93 15.53
CA SER A 200 -5.17 -20.19 16.69
C SER A 200 -6.42 -20.81 17.31
N LEU A 201 -7.11 -21.71 16.61
CA LEU A 201 -8.29 -22.40 17.12
C LEU A 201 -7.88 -23.53 18.07
N ASP A 202 -8.51 -23.56 19.25
CA ASP A 202 -8.56 -24.79 20.04
C ASP A 202 -9.33 -25.85 19.24
N LYS A 203 -8.60 -26.88 18.77
CA LYS A 203 -9.13 -27.97 17.94
C LYS A 203 -10.25 -28.75 18.62
N THR A 204 -10.33 -28.69 19.95
CA THR A 204 -11.39 -29.36 20.72
C THR A 204 -12.66 -28.53 20.82
N SER A 205 -12.56 -27.21 20.60
CA SER A 205 -13.69 -26.29 20.70
C SER A 205 -14.78 -26.59 19.67
N ARG A 206 -16.04 -26.33 20.04
CA ARG A 206 -17.16 -26.40 19.10
C ARG A 206 -16.95 -25.47 17.89
N LEU A 207 -16.34 -24.31 18.10
CA LEU A 207 -16.04 -23.35 17.04
C LEU A 207 -15.16 -23.98 15.95
N ALA A 208 -14.10 -24.70 16.32
CA ALA A 208 -13.23 -25.36 15.35
C ALA A 208 -13.98 -26.38 14.48
N LYS A 209 -14.99 -27.07 15.04
CA LYS A 209 -15.83 -28.04 14.31
C LYS A 209 -16.83 -27.39 13.34
N LEU A 210 -17.27 -26.16 13.64
CA LEU A 210 -18.21 -25.41 12.81
C LEU A 210 -17.51 -24.76 11.61
N ILE A 211 -16.22 -24.44 11.72
CA ILE A 211 -15.52 -23.69 10.69
C ILE A 211 -15.25 -24.56 9.47
N GLN A 212 -15.73 -24.12 8.32
CA GLN A 212 -15.43 -24.68 7.01
C GLN A 212 -14.83 -23.61 6.11
N PHE A 213 -13.87 -24.03 5.29
CA PHE A 213 -13.23 -23.16 4.33
C PHE A 213 -13.70 -23.54 2.93
N ASP A 214 -14.52 -22.68 2.34
CA ASP A 214 -14.90 -22.84 0.95
C ASP A 214 -13.72 -22.39 0.10
N ARG A 215 -13.10 -23.35 -0.58
CA ARG A 215 -12.22 -23.00 -1.69
C ARG A 215 -13.12 -22.44 -2.80
N PRO A 216 -12.71 -21.36 -3.48
CA PRO A 216 -13.32 -21.03 -4.76
C PRO A 216 -13.35 -22.32 -5.58
N PRO A 217 -14.45 -22.66 -6.28
CA PRO A 217 -14.43 -23.77 -7.21
C PRO A 217 -13.15 -23.59 -8.01
N ALA A 218 -12.28 -24.61 -8.01
CA ALA A 218 -11.01 -24.54 -8.73
C ALA A 218 -11.41 -24.01 -10.09
N GLN A 219 -10.99 -22.78 -10.43
CA GLN A 219 -11.26 -22.26 -11.75
C GLN A 219 -10.67 -23.33 -12.62
N ARG A 220 -11.53 -24.15 -13.24
CA ARG A 220 -11.07 -25.04 -14.28
C ARG A 220 -10.30 -24.08 -15.15
N PRO A 221 -8.98 -24.30 -15.36
CA PRO A 221 -8.26 -23.46 -16.30
C PRO A 221 -9.21 -23.42 -17.48
N VAL A 222 -9.69 -22.22 -17.84
CA VAL A 222 -10.47 -22.09 -19.06
C VAL A 222 -9.61 -22.86 -20.04
N ASP A 223 -10.13 -23.94 -20.62
CA ASP A 223 -9.37 -24.70 -21.60
C ASP A 223 -9.23 -23.71 -22.74
N ILE A 224 -8.19 -22.88 -22.62
CA ILE A 224 -7.71 -22.07 -23.70
C ILE A 224 -7.07 -23.14 -24.56
N HIS A 225 -7.90 -23.78 -25.37
CA HIS A 225 -7.49 -24.54 -26.53
C HIS A 225 -6.82 -23.52 -27.44
N PHE A 226 -5.58 -23.17 -27.10
CA PHE A 226 -4.63 -22.86 -28.13
C PHE A 226 -4.53 -24.15 -28.94
N PRO A 227 -4.83 -24.14 -30.24
CA PRO A 227 -4.51 -25.26 -31.11
C PRO A 227 -2.98 -25.32 -31.20
N VAL A 228 -2.34 -25.79 -30.13
CA VAL A 228 -0.94 -26.17 -30.14
C VAL A 228 -0.94 -27.47 -30.92
N ILE A 229 -0.71 -27.35 -32.23
CA ILE A 229 -0.27 -28.47 -33.05
C ILE A 229 0.86 -29.11 -32.24
N SER A 230 0.65 -30.34 -31.77
CA SER A 230 1.71 -31.06 -31.06
C SER A 230 2.90 -31.08 -32.00
N PRO A 231 4.02 -30.41 -31.66
CA PRO A 231 5.17 -30.40 -32.56
C PRO A 231 5.56 -31.84 -32.82
N ASP A 232 5.95 -32.13 -34.06
CA ASP A 232 6.53 -33.42 -34.43
C ASP A 232 7.55 -33.82 -33.36
N SER A 233 7.39 -35.01 -32.78
CA SER A 233 8.25 -35.52 -31.71
C SER A 233 9.74 -35.56 -32.07
N SER A 234 10.07 -35.48 -33.37
CA SER A 234 11.45 -35.38 -33.88
C SER A 234 12.02 -33.96 -33.89
N TYR A 235 11.19 -32.93 -33.76
CA TYR A 235 11.65 -31.54 -33.80
C TYR A 235 12.35 -31.16 -32.50
N ILE A 236 13.66 -31.00 -32.57
CA ILE A 236 14.49 -30.43 -31.50
C ILE A 236 14.72 -28.96 -31.85
N PRO A 237 14.12 -28.00 -31.12
CA PRO A 237 14.35 -26.58 -31.36
C PRO A 237 15.84 -26.26 -31.36
N MET A 238 16.30 -25.59 -32.42
CA MET A 238 17.70 -25.16 -32.57
C MET A 238 18.73 -26.30 -32.62
N ALA A 239 18.36 -27.47 -33.16
CA ALA A 239 19.26 -28.62 -33.30
C ALA A 239 20.58 -28.29 -34.01
N SER A 240 20.53 -27.46 -35.06
CA SER A 240 21.69 -27.03 -35.87
C SER A 240 22.54 -25.94 -35.20
N THR A 241 22.04 -25.29 -34.14
CA THR A 241 22.74 -24.20 -33.45
C THR A 241 23.71 -24.75 -32.41
N SER A 242 24.87 -24.11 -32.27
CA SER A 242 25.84 -24.47 -31.22
C SER A 242 25.23 -24.39 -29.81
N ILE A 243 25.72 -25.24 -28.91
CA ILE A 243 25.22 -25.35 -27.53
C ILE A 243 25.29 -23.99 -26.81
N GLU A 244 26.34 -23.20 -27.02
CA GLU A 244 26.51 -21.92 -26.35
C GLU A 244 25.51 -20.85 -26.83
N ILE A 245 25.22 -20.81 -28.13
CA ILE A 245 24.20 -19.91 -28.66
C ILE A 245 22.82 -20.36 -28.15
N ARG A 246 22.55 -21.67 -28.16
CA ARG A 246 21.31 -22.25 -27.63
C ARG A 246 21.09 -21.88 -26.16
N LYS A 247 22.12 -21.99 -25.32
CA LYS A 247 22.08 -21.57 -23.92
C LYS A 247 21.77 -20.08 -23.76
N LYS A 248 22.38 -19.20 -24.58
CA LYS A 248 22.09 -17.75 -24.54
C LYS A 248 20.62 -17.45 -24.88
N PHE A 249 20.08 -18.08 -25.92
CA PHE A 249 18.67 -17.92 -26.27
C PHE A 249 17.74 -18.43 -25.17
N TRP A 250 17.98 -19.62 -24.62
CA TRP A 250 17.17 -20.14 -23.52
C TRP A 250 17.31 -19.32 -22.24
N ALA A 251 18.50 -18.79 -21.93
CA ALA A 251 18.69 -17.88 -20.81
C ALA A 251 17.82 -16.63 -20.94
N GLN A 252 17.76 -16.05 -22.15
CA GLN A 252 16.90 -14.91 -22.43
C GLN A 252 15.40 -15.27 -22.33
N ILE A 253 14.97 -16.40 -22.90
CA ILE A 253 13.57 -16.85 -22.81
C ILE A 253 13.19 -17.10 -21.35
N LEU A 254 14.06 -17.76 -20.59
CA LEU A 254 13.84 -18.03 -19.17
C LEU A 254 13.86 -16.74 -18.35
N SER A 255 14.69 -15.74 -18.67
CA SER A 255 14.67 -14.46 -17.96
C SER A 255 13.32 -13.76 -18.10
N PHE A 256 12.74 -13.77 -19.31
CA PHE A 256 11.37 -13.29 -19.54
C PHE A 256 10.33 -14.12 -18.76
N ALA A 257 10.38 -15.45 -18.88
CA ALA A 257 9.41 -16.36 -18.25
C ALA A 257 9.47 -16.34 -16.71
N MET A 258 10.65 -16.06 -16.15
CA MET A 258 10.90 -15.95 -14.71
C MET A 258 10.73 -14.51 -14.20
N TRP A 259 10.34 -13.55 -15.06
CA TRP A 259 10.11 -12.14 -14.72
C TRP A 259 11.37 -11.43 -14.20
N SER A 260 12.53 -11.77 -14.75
CA SER A 260 13.80 -11.16 -14.37
C SER A 260 13.92 -9.70 -14.82
N ASP A 261 13.27 -9.31 -15.93
CA ASP A 261 13.39 -7.93 -16.46
C ASP A 261 12.81 -6.87 -15.53
N TRP A 262 11.87 -7.26 -14.67
CA TRP A 262 11.31 -6.37 -13.65
C TRP A 262 12.32 -6.07 -12.55
N CYS A 263 13.36 -6.88 -12.41
CA CYS A 263 14.24 -6.84 -11.27
C CYS A 263 15.45 -5.92 -11.48
N ASP A 264 15.61 -5.35 -12.69
CA ASP A 264 16.62 -4.32 -12.98
C ASP A 264 16.14 -2.89 -12.68
N ARG A 265 14.86 -2.73 -12.30
CA ARG A 265 14.30 -1.44 -11.83
C ARG A 265 14.25 -1.39 -10.30
N ASP A 266 14.06 -0.18 -9.77
CA ASP A 266 13.82 0.01 -8.35
C ASP A 266 12.49 -0.64 -7.94
N PHE A 267 12.56 -1.57 -6.99
CA PHE A 267 11.41 -2.32 -6.49
C PHE A 267 10.48 -1.40 -5.69
N VAL A 268 9.20 -1.33 -6.07
CA VAL A 268 8.21 -0.50 -5.36
C VAL A 268 7.28 -1.35 -4.49
N VAL A 269 6.58 -0.73 -3.53
CA VAL A 269 5.64 -1.44 -2.63
C VAL A 269 4.59 -2.24 -3.41
N ALA A 270 4.10 -1.73 -4.54
CA ALA A 270 3.16 -2.46 -5.39
C ALA A 270 3.75 -3.78 -5.94
N ASP A 271 5.05 -3.81 -6.22
CA ASP A 271 5.74 -5.03 -6.66
C ASP A 271 5.75 -6.07 -5.52
N SER A 272 5.83 -5.64 -4.26
CA SER A 272 5.79 -6.57 -3.11
C SER A 272 4.44 -7.28 -3.01
N THR A 273 3.34 -6.56 -3.27
CA THR A 273 1.99 -7.12 -3.30
C THR A 273 1.86 -8.10 -4.46
N LEU A 274 2.35 -7.73 -5.65
CA LEU A 274 2.39 -8.63 -6.79
C LEU A 274 3.21 -9.90 -6.50
N TYR A 275 4.38 -9.79 -5.87
CA TYR A 275 5.19 -10.96 -5.50
C TYR A 275 4.54 -11.83 -4.42
N MET A 276 3.82 -11.24 -3.49
CA MET A 276 3.08 -11.96 -2.45
C MET A 276 1.89 -12.73 -3.01
N ASP A 277 1.19 -12.14 -3.98
CA ASP A 277 -0.04 -12.67 -4.54
C ASP A 277 0.22 -13.59 -5.74
N SER A 278 1.37 -13.43 -6.41
CA SER A 278 1.67 -14.14 -7.64
C SER A 278 2.23 -15.54 -7.42
N ARG A 279 1.93 -16.41 -8.40
CA ARG A 279 2.55 -17.73 -8.54
C ARG A 279 3.99 -17.65 -9.08
N ILE A 280 4.66 -16.48 -9.06
CA ILE A 280 6.01 -16.31 -9.67
C ILE A 280 6.98 -17.36 -9.13
N GLY A 281 7.01 -17.57 -7.81
CA GLY A 281 7.87 -18.60 -7.21
C GLY A 281 7.58 -20.01 -7.74
N LEU A 282 6.31 -20.36 -7.92
CA LEU A 282 5.90 -21.66 -8.46
C LEU A 282 6.24 -21.80 -9.95
N THR A 283 6.02 -20.75 -10.74
CA THR A 283 6.40 -20.75 -12.16
C THR A 283 7.91 -20.93 -12.32
N ARG A 284 8.71 -20.19 -11.55
CA ARG A 284 10.18 -20.32 -11.54
C ARG A 284 10.60 -21.75 -11.17
N GLN A 285 10.01 -22.32 -10.11
CA GLN A 285 10.29 -23.68 -9.69
C GLN A 285 9.93 -24.70 -10.78
N ASN A 286 8.73 -24.59 -11.37
CA ASN A 286 8.27 -25.50 -12.42
C ASN A 286 9.19 -25.48 -13.63
N LEU A 287 9.63 -24.29 -14.06
CA LEU A 287 10.58 -24.14 -15.18
C LEU A 287 11.91 -24.85 -14.90
N LEU A 288 12.45 -24.73 -13.69
CA LEU A 288 13.70 -25.41 -13.31
C LEU A 288 13.57 -26.93 -13.24
N THR A 289 12.36 -27.45 -13.03
CA THR A 289 12.09 -28.90 -12.97
C THR A 289 11.79 -29.54 -14.33
N ILE A 290 11.72 -28.76 -15.42
CA ILE A 290 11.43 -29.29 -16.76
C ILE A 290 12.55 -30.24 -17.23
N SER A 291 13.81 -29.81 -17.12
CA SER A 291 14.97 -30.59 -17.57
C SER A 291 16.25 -30.17 -16.85
N LYS A 292 17.30 -31.02 -16.94
CA LYS A 292 18.63 -30.70 -16.40
C LYS A 292 19.25 -29.45 -17.05
N GLU A 293 18.96 -29.19 -18.32
CA GLU A 293 19.47 -28.01 -19.03
C GLU A 293 18.76 -26.75 -18.54
N PHE A 294 17.44 -26.79 -18.39
CA PHE A 294 16.66 -25.69 -17.80
C PHE A 294 17.09 -25.40 -16.36
N TYR A 295 17.37 -26.44 -15.58
CA TYR A 295 17.94 -26.27 -14.24
C TYR A 295 19.28 -25.52 -14.30
N LYS A 296 20.22 -25.96 -15.13
CA LYS A 296 21.56 -25.33 -15.24
C LYS A 296 21.50 -23.88 -15.72
N ILE A 297 20.64 -23.56 -16.69
CA ILE A 297 20.49 -22.20 -17.24
C ILE A 297 19.68 -21.31 -16.31
N GLY A 298 18.59 -21.85 -15.75
CA GLY A 298 17.66 -21.08 -14.93
C GLY A 298 18.11 -20.87 -13.49
N LEU A 299 19.00 -21.71 -12.93
CA LEU A 299 19.43 -21.59 -11.54
C LEU A 299 20.14 -20.24 -11.28
N PRO A 300 21.10 -19.78 -12.11
CA PRO A 300 21.64 -18.42 -11.98
C PRO A 300 20.57 -17.33 -12.07
N LEU A 301 19.57 -17.49 -12.95
CA LEU A 301 18.46 -16.53 -13.11
C LEU A 301 17.54 -16.48 -11.87
N LEU A 302 17.29 -17.64 -11.24
CA LEU A 302 16.54 -17.73 -9.99
C LEU A 302 17.23 -16.96 -8.87
N TYR A 303 18.55 -17.14 -8.74
CA TYR A 303 19.36 -16.52 -7.70
C TYR A 303 19.77 -15.09 -8.04
N ALA A 304 19.62 -14.61 -9.27
CA ALA A 304 19.94 -13.23 -9.60
C ALA A 304 19.09 -12.21 -8.84
N TYR A 305 17.83 -12.56 -8.54
CA TYR A 305 16.84 -11.63 -7.97
C TYR A 305 15.97 -12.29 -6.87
N PRO A 306 16.56 -12.77 -5.76
CA PRO A 306 15.83 -13.34 -4.63
C PRO A 306 14.91 -12.32 -3.96
N VAL A 307 13.69 -12.78 -3.65
CA VAL A 307 12.71 -12.08 -2.83
C VAL A 307 12.51 -12.87 -1.54
N VAL A 308 13.05 -12.35 -0.44
CA VAL A 308 13.12 -13.03 0.85
C VAL A 308 12.00 -12.52 1.75
N LEU A 309 11.02 -13.39 1.99
CA LEU A 309 9.78 -13.04 2.68
C LEU A 309 9.74 -13.64 4.08
N GLY A 310 9.96 -12.80 5.10
CA GLY A 310 9.96 -13.20 6.51
C GLY A 310 11.27 -13.80 7.00
N GLN A 311 11.43 -13.78 8.32
CA GLN A 311 12.70 -14.11 9.00
C GLN A 311 13.12 -15.56 8.78
N ARG A 312 12.19 -16.52 8.87
CA ARG A 312 12.52 -17.93 8.66
C ARG A 312 13.08 -18.17 7.26
N ARG A 313 12.52 -17.51 6.23
CA ARG A 313 13.02 -17.64 4.85
C ARG A 313 14.38 -16.96 4.69
N LEU A 314 14.61 -15.84 5.37
CA LEU A 314 15.93 -15.20 5.44
C LEU A 314 16.99 -16.17 5.99
N CYS A 315 16.73 -16.81 7.13
CA CYS A 315 17.68 -17.76 7.70
C CYS A 315 17.94 -18.95 6.77
N LEU A 316 16.89 -19.55 6.20
CA LEU A 316 17.04 -20.67 5.25
C LEU A 316 17.83 -20.26 4.00
N PHE A 317 17.57 -19.05 3.49
CA PHE A 317 18.29 -18.50 2.34
C PHE A 317 19.77 -18.25 2.67
N ALA A 318 20.05 -17.66 3.83
CA ALA A 318 21.41 -17.45 4.30
C ALA A 318 22.17 -18.77 4.48
N THR A 319 21.55 -19.78 5.09
CA THR A 319 22.13 -21.12 5.20
C THR A 319 22.41 -21.71 3.82
N GLN A 320 21.46 -21.61 2.88
CA GLN A 320 21.61 -22.16 1.53
C GLN A 320 22.78 -21.53 0.77
N ILE A 321 22.97 -20.22 0.88
CA ILE A 321 24.09 -19.51 0.25
C ILE A 321 25.40 -19.84 0.96
N ALA A 322 25.42 -19.90 2.29
CA ALA A 322 26.62 -20.29 3.04
C ALA A 322 27.08 -21.71 2.68
N THR A 323 26.14 -22.64 2.47
CA THR A 323 26.43 -24.01 2.02
C THR A 323 26.88 -24.04 0.55
N ASN A 324 26.43 -23.11 -0.29
CA ASN A 324 26.75 -23.06 -1.72
C ASN A 324 27.19 -21.65 -2.15
N PRO A 325 28.41 -21.19 -1.79
CA PRO A 325 28.84 -19.81 -2.02
C PRO A 325 28.82 -19.39 -3.49
N ALA A 326 29.00 -20.34 -4.43
CA ALA A 326 28.87 -20.08 -5.86
C ALA A 326 27.50 -19.50 -6.25
N LEU A 327 26.42 -19.88 -5.56
CA LEU A 327 25.09 -19.31 -5.78
C LEU A 327 25.04 -17.82 -5.40
N GLY A 328 25.80 -17.42 -4.38
CA GLY A 328 25.93 -16.03 -3.96
C GLY A 328 26.52 -15.13 -5.04
N SER A 329 27.45 -15.65 -5.85
CA SER A 329 28.02 -14.92 -6.99
C SER A 329 27.02 -14.61 -8.10
N HIS A 330 25.90 -15.33 -8.17
CA HIS A 330 24.84 -15.04 -9.14
C HIS A 330 23.90 -13.93 -8.68
N ILE A 331 23.88 -13.60 -7.38
CA ILE A 331 22.97 -12.63 -6.80
C ILE A 331 23.36 -11.21 -7.23
N ARG A 332 22.42 -10.54 -7.91
CA ARG A 332 22.57 -9.14 -8.36
C ARG A 332 21.71 -8.20 -7.54
N SER A 333 20.48 -8.60 -7.21
CA SER A 333 19.58 -7.81 -6.38
C SER A 333 18.93 -8.67 -5.32
N ILE A 334 18.85 -8.17 -4.09
CA ILE A 334 18.07 -8.83 -3.03
C ILE A 334 16.98 -7.90 -2.54
N PHE A 335 15.77 -8.42 -2.50
CA PHE A 335 14.64 -7.76 -1.87
C PHE A 335 14.24 -8.48 -0.60
N PHE A 336 14.24 -7.77 0.52
CA PHE A 336 13.76 -8.28 1.79
C PHE A 336 12.38 -7.72 2.07
N LEU A 337 11.47 -8.58 2.54
CA LEU A 337 10.28 -8.14 3.25
C LEU A 337 10.19 -8.98 4.51
N VAL A 338 10.92 -8.54 5.53
CA VAL A 338 10.99 -9.24 6.80
C VAL A 338 10.35 -8.37 7.87
N PRO A 339 9.06 -8.60 8.19
CA PRO A 339 8.43 -7.87 9.28
C PRO A 339 9.12 -8.24 10.59
N TYR A 340 9.76 -7.26 11.22
CA TYR A 340 10.30 -7.40 12.57
C TYR A 340 9.26 -6.89 13.56
N LEU A 341 8.67 -7.81 14.31
CA LEU A 341 7.96 -7.46 15.54
C LEU A 341 9.02 -7.23 16.62
N ASN A 342 8.88 -6.15 17.40
CA ASN A 342 9.76 -5.83 18.52
C ASN A 342 9.89 -7.07 19.45
N GLY A 343 11.04 -7.75 19.44
CA GLY A 343 11.31 -8.99 20.21
C GLY A 343 12.74 -9.52 19.96
N ASP A 344 13.13 -10.61 20.66
CA ASP A 344 14.50 -11.18 20.83
C ASP A 344 15.24 -11.68 19.57
N PHE A 345 14.75 -11.36 18.38
CA PHE A 345 15.23 -11.92 17.12
C PHE A 345 16.28 -11.13 16.29
N PRO A 346 16.77 -9.92 16.66
CA PRO A 346 17.75 -9.18 15.87
C PRO A 346 19.03 -9.98 15.57
N GLY A 347 19.51 -10.78 16.52
CA GLY A 347 20.76 -11.52 16.37
C GLY A 347 20.75 -12.53 15.21
N ARG A 348 19.70 -13.37 15.10
CA ARG A 348 19.62 -14.37 14.01
C ARG A 348 19.47 -13.75 12.63
N VAL A 349 18.80 -12.61 12.58
CA VAL A 349 18.59 -11.83 11.36
C VAL A 349 19.91 -11.26 10.89
N GLU A 350 20.62 -10.62 11.81
CA GLU A 350 21.94 -10.05 11.58
C GLU A 350 22.92 -11.13 11.12
N GLU A 351 22.99 -12.27 11.81
CA GLU A 351 23.84 -13.41 11.44
C GLU A 351 23.51 -13.93 10.03
N SER A 352 22.22 -13.97 9.69
CA SER A 352 21.78 -14.34 8.34
C SER A 352 22.20 -13.32 7.29
N MET A 353 22.11 -12.02 7.62
CA MET A 353 22.58 -10.93 6.77
C MET A 353 24.08 -10.97 6.55
N ALA A 354 24.87 -11.19 7.61
CA ALA A 354 26.32 -11.32 7.53
C ALA A 354 26.74 -12.43 6.55
N ARG A 355 26.08 -13.60 6.64
CA ARG A 355 26.31 -14.72 5.70
C ARG A 355 25.97 -14.38 4.26
N ILE A 356 24.84 -13.72 4.04
CA ILE A 356 24.41 -13.32 2.69
C ILE A 356 25.44 -12.34 2.11
N VAL A 357 25.75 -11.26 2.85
CA VAL A 357 26.69 -10.22 2.42
C VAL A 357 28.05 -10.80 2.07
N ALA A 358 28.59 -11.69 2.90
CA ALA A 358 29.89 -12.31 2.67
C ALA A 358 29.97 -13.16 1.38
N ALA A 359 28.82 -13.61 0.86
CA ALA A 359 28.76 -14.47 -0.32
C ALA A 359 28.31 -13.74 -1.60
N THR A 360 27.95 -12.46 -1.53
CA THR A 360 27.32 -11.74 -2.65
C THR A 360 28.21 -10.68 -3.28
N SER A 361 29.34 -11.10 -3.86
CA SER A 361 30.32 -10.16 -4.46
C SER A 361 29.81 -9.37 -5.66
N ASN A 362 28.77 -9.86 -6.35
CA ASN A 362 28.18 -9.22 -7.52
C ASN A 362 26.90 -8.44 -7.23
N LEU A 363 26.62 -8.17 -5.95
CA LEU A 363 25.43 -7.46 -5.51
C LEU A 363 25.46 -6.02 -6.03
N THR A 364 24.47 -5.68 -6.85
CA THR A 364 24.24 -4.33 -7.37
C THR A 364 23.12 -3.61 -6.63
N ARG A 365 22.23 -4.35 -5.96
CA ARG A 365 21.01 -3.78 -5.38
C ARG A 365 20.63 -4.48 -4.07
N LEU A 366 20.46 -3.70 -3.01
CA LEU A 366 19.98 -4.19 -1.72
C LEU A 366 18.77 -3.36 -1.29
N HIS A 367 17.60 -4.00 -1.18
CA HIS A 367 16.33 -3.32 -0.95
C HIS A 367 15.55 -3.95 0.19
N GLU A 368 15.03 -3.11 1.07
CA GLU A 368 13.92 -3.42 1.97
C GLU A 368 12.88 -2.28 1.84
N PRO A 369 11.59 -2.58 1.68
CA PRO A 369 10.56 -1.57 1.56
C PRO A 369 10.29 -0.97 2.94
N CYS A 370 11.06 0.06 3.28
CA CYS A 370 10.88 0.78 4.53
C CYS A 370 9.46 1.35 4.57
N ASP A 371 8.64 0.83 5.49
CA ASP A 371 7.31 1.36 5.71
C ASP A 371 7.38 2.77 6.32
N ALA A 372 6.27 3.50 6.30
CA ALA A 372 6.22 4.83 6.91
C ALA A 372 6.54 4.81 8.43
N ARG A 373 6.49 3.63 9.07
CA ARG A 373 6.85 3.46 10.48
C ARG A 373 8.35 3.37 10.69
N GLY A 374 9.13 3.28 9.61
CA GLY A 374 10.56 3.22 9.67
C GLY A 374 11.01 1.99 10.43
N VAL A 375 10.71 0.79 9.96
CA VAL A 375 11.38 -0.42 10.44
C VAL A 375 12.27 -0.91 9.31
N GLY A 376 13.56 -0.51 9.33
CA GLY A 376 14.54 -0.99 8.36
C GLY A 376 15.14 -2.32 8.79
N LEU A 377 15.70 -3.07 7.84
CA LEU A 377 16.42 -4.32 8.11
C LEU A 377 17.65 -4.02 8.97
N PRO A 378 17.74 -4.56 10.21
CA PRO A 378 18.87 -4.29 11.07
C PRO A 378 20.15 -4.93 10.51
N MET A 379 21.24 -4.16 10.52
CA MET A 379 22.56 -4.58 10.10
C MET A 379 23.59 -4.02 11.10
N ARG A 380 24.48 -4.85 11.65
CA ARG A 380 25.57 -4.34 12.50
C ARG A 380 26.61 -3.56 11.70
N GLY A 381 27.38 -2.71 12.37
CA GLY A 381 28.47 -1.96 11.77
C GLY A 381 29.46 -2.87 11.03
N ALA A 382 29.89 -3.96 11.68
CA ALA A 382 30.78 -4.95 11.05
C ALA A 382 30.21 -5.57 9.76
N THR A 383 28.92 -5.93 9.76
CA THR A 383 28.25 -6.49 8.57
C THR A 383 28.13 -5.45 7.46
N PHE A 384 27.89 -4.18 7.79
CA PHE A 384 27.91 -3.09 6.82
C PHE A 384 29.30 -2.89 6.21
N LEU A 385 30.36 -2.89 7.02
CA LEU A 385 31.73 -2.81 6.51
C LEU A 385 32.06 -3.98 5.58
N LYS A 386 31.58 -5.19 5.90
CA LYS A 386 31.76 -6.34 5.01
C LYS A 386 31.01 -6.18 3.68
N LEU A 387 29.85 -5.52 3.68
CA LEU A 387 29.11 -5.19 2.45
C LEU A 387 29.89 -4.21 1.57
N VAL A 388 30.49 -3.19 2.17
CA VAL A 388 31.35 -2.23 1.48
C VAL A 388 32.52 -2.95 0.82
N GLU A 389 33.19 -3.83 1.56
CA GLU A 389 34.34 -4.60 1.07
C GLU A 389 33.94 -5.58 -0.06
N THR A 390 32.84 -6.31 0.14
CA THR A 390 32.48 -7.43 -0.75
C THR A 390 31.79 -6.96 -2.03
N SER A 391 30.95 -5.93 -1.93
CA SER A 391 30.05 -5.52 -3.02
C SER A 391 30.07 -4.01 -3.29
N GLY A 392 30.85 -3.21 -2.56
CA GLY A 392 30.78 -1.75 -2.64
C GLY A 392 30.99 -1.21 -4.05
N SER A 393 31.93 -1.81 -4.80
CA SER A 393 32.26 -1.38 -6.16
C SER A 393 31.18 -1.71 -7.19
N SER A 394 30.33 -2.73 -6.95
CA SER A 394 29.21 -3.10 -7.81
C SER A 394 27.88 -2.49 -7.40
N LEU A 395 27.75 -2.04 -6.15
CA LEU A 395 26.49 -1.58 -5.57
C LEU A 395 26.01 -0.27 -6.24
N LEU A 396 24.80 -0.31 -6.78
CA LEU A 396 24.07 0.79 -7.40
C LEU A 396 23.01 1.36 -6.46
N THR A 397 22.40 0.51 -5.62
CA THR A 397 21.32 0.92 -4.72
C THR A 397 21.42 0.23 -3.36
N LEU A 398 21.31 1.02 -2.30
CA LEU A 398 21.24 0.58 -0.91
C LEU A 398 20.02 1.24 -0.24
N LYS A 399 18.94 0.49 -0.02
CA LYS A 399 17.66 0.99 0.52
C LYS A 399 17.12 0.13 1.66
N GLY A 400 16.46 0.77 2.62
CA GLY A 400 15.77 0.11 3.74
C GLY A 400 16.67 -0.60 4.77
N ILE A 401 17.97 -0.35 4.77
CA ILE A 401 18.89 -0.91 5.77
C ILE A 401 19.04 0.07 6.95
N LYS A 402 18.91 -0.44 8.18
CA LYS A 402 19.22 0.29 9.40
C LYS A 402 20.53 -0.24 9.98
N VAL A 403 21.59 0.56 9.89
CA VAL A 403 22.86 0.19 10.54
C VAL A 403 22.72 0.49 12.03
N LEU A 404 22.89 -0.55 12.85
CA LEU A 404 22.84 -0.47 14.31
C LEU A 404 24.24 -0.20 14.83
N ASP A 405 24.32 0.62 15.88
CA ASP A 405 25.53 0.70 16.69
C ASP A 405 25.75 -0.66 17.37
N ASP A 406 27.00 -1.13 17.34
CA ASP A 406 27.37 -2.34 18.06
C ASP A 406 27.22 -2.09 19.57
N LEU A 407 26.78 -3.10 20.32
CA LEU A 407 26.62 -3.00 21.78
C LEU A 407 27.94 -2.63 22.46
N ASP A 408 29.02 -3.14 21.89
CA ASP A 408 30.39 -2.80 22.21
C ASP A 408 30.92 -1.96 21.04
N PRO A 409 30.84 -0.61 21.13
CA PRO A 409 31.34 0.22 20.05
C PRO A 409 32.82 -0.11 19.83
N PRO A 410 33.28 -0.21 18.57
CA PRO A 410 34.70 -0.37 18.30
C PRO A 410 35.46 0.78 18.98
N VAL A 411 36.68 0.47 19.47
CA VAL A 411 37.55 1.44 20.15
C VAL A 411 37.68 2.72 19.33
N ASP A 412 37.70 2.57 18.00
CA ASP A 412 37.71 3.67 17.05
C ASP A 412 36.53 3.57 16.06
N PRO A 413 35.82 4.67 15.77
CA PRO A 413 34.82 4.68 14.70
C PRO A 413 35.48 4.39 13.34
N PRO A 414 34.76 3.83 12.35
CA PRO A 414 35.34 3.62 11.04
C PRO A 414 35.69 4.95 10.36
N SER A 415 36.72 4.92 9.51
CA SER A 415 37.02 6.05 8.63
C SER A 415 35.87 6.28 7.65
N PHE A 416 35.56 7.56 7.37
CA PHE A 416 34.57 7.92 6.35
C PHE A 416 35.02 7.52 4.93
N SER A 417 36.31 7.22 4.72
CA SER A 417 36.87 6.78 3.44
C SER A 417 36.30 5.45 2.93
N ILE A 418 35.61 4.67 3.76
CA ILE A 418 34.92 3.44 3.34
C ILE A 418 33.94 3.70 2.18
N PHE A 419 33.39 4.92 2.08
CA PHE A 419 32.49 5.31 1.00
C PHE A 419 33.19 5.47 -0.36
N ASP A 420 34.53 5.45 -0.44
CA ASP A 420 35.28 5.41 -1.71
C ASP A 420 35.00 4.15 -2.52
N ASN A 421 34.65 3.04 -1.86
CA ASN A 421 34.30 1.80 -2.56
C ASN A 421 32.96 1.92 -3.31
N PHE A 422 32.07 2.83 -2.91
CA PHE A 422 30.75 3.02 -3.51
C PHE A 422 30.75 3.93 -4.75
N ARG A 423 31.68 3.70 -5.67
CA ARG A 423 31.86 4.57 -6.86
C ARG A 423 30.66 4.57 -7.80
N ARG A 424 29.91 3.47 -7.84
CA ARG A 424 28.73 3.28 -8.70
C ARG A 424 27.40 3.51 -7.97
N LEU A 425 27.42 3.80 -6.68
CA LEU A 425 26.21 3.94 -5.89
C LEU A 425 25.45 5.18 -6.32
N ARG A 426 24.23 4.98 -6.83
CA ARG A 426 23.35 6.05 -7.32
C ARG A 426 22.26 6.40 -6.33
N SER A 427 21.86 5.45 -5.50
CA SER A 427 20.78 5.66 -4.53
C SER A 427 21.15 5.07 -3.17
N LEU A 428 21.18 5.95 -2.16
CA LEU A 428 21.50 5.61 -0.77
C LEU A 428 20.36 6.06 0.14
N GLU A 429 19.78 5.12 0.88
CA GLU A 429 19.00 5.40 2.08
C GLU A 429 19.87 5.09 3.29
N TRP A 430 20.27 6.15 4.00
CA TRP A 430 21.09 6.03 5.19
C TRP A 430 20.25 6.17 6.44
N ARG A 431 20.29 5.13 7.27
CA ARG A 431 19.64 5.11 8.57
C ARG A 431 20.55 4.53 9.63
N SER A 432 21.29 5.40 10.30
CA SER A 432 22.26 4.99 11.30
C SER A 432 22.72 6.15 12.17
N THR A 433 22.86 5.88 13.47
CA THR A 433 23.52 6.77 14.43
C THR A 433 25.04 6.59 14.47
N MET A 434 25.57 5.65 13.67
CA MET A 434 27.00 5.39 13.54
C MET A 434 27.76 6.68 13.24
N LYS A 435 28.83 6.87 13.99
CA LYS A 435 29.77 7.99 13.83
C LYS A 435 30.97 7.53 12.99
N PHE A 436 31.57 8.48 12.30
CA PHE A 436 32.78 8.28 11.51
C PHE A 436 33.89 9.17 12.04
N GLN A 437 35.14 8.70 11.90
CA GLN A 437 36.30 9.54 12.17
C GLN A 437 36.27 10.77 11.28
N ASP A 438 36.66 11.91 11.84
CA ASP A 438 36.80 13.13 11.05
C ASP A 438 37.93 12.96 10.04
N ALA A 439 37.69 13.40 8.81
CA ALA A 439 38.71 13.40 7.78
C ALA A 439 39.72 14.53 8.07
N GLU A 440 40.68 14.27 8.95
CA GLU A 440 41.74 15.24 9.28
C GLU A 440 42.57 15.53 8.02
N GLY A 441 42.54 16.79 7.57
CA GLY A 441 43.46 17.31 6.55
C GLY A 441 43.25 16.83 5.11
N SER A 442 42.22 16.03 4.80
CA SER A 442 42.03 15.55 3.42
C SER A 442 41.41 16.63 2.54
N THR A 443 42.14 16.98 1.47
CA THR A 443 41.63 17.72 0.30
C THR A 443 40.33 17.09 -0.23
N SER A 444 39.46 17.90 -0.83
CA SER A 444 38.11 17.52 -1.30
C SER A 444 38.09 16.18 -2.02
N THR A 445 37.77 15.11 -1.29
CA THR A 445 37.71 13.75 -1.81
C THR A 445 36.32 13.51 -2.40
N SER A 446 36.30 12.99 -3.62
CA SER A 446 35.06 12.67 -4.34
C SER A 446 34.54 11.29 -3.96
N TYR A 447 34.14 11.10 -2.71
CA TYR A 447 33.38 9.89 -2.36
C TYR A 447 31.96 10.00 -2.94
N LEU A 448 31.36 8.86 -3.30
CA LEU A 448 30.00 8.79 -3.84
C LEU A 448 29.77 9.68 -5.10
N PRO A 449 30.67 9.66 -6.11
CA PRO A 449 30.58 10.57 -7.26
C PRO A 449 29.32 10.36 -8.10
N SER A 450 28.78 9.14 -8.12
CA SER A 450 27.58 8.76 -8.87
C SER A 450 26.28 8.92 -8.09
N LEU A 451 26.31 9.44 -6.85
CA LEU A 451 25.11 9.49 -6.01
C LEU A 451 24.12 10.52 -6.53
N GLU A 452 22.96 10.04 -6.97
CA GLU A 452 21.87 10.83 -7.55
C GLU A 452 20.74 11.07 -6.53
N TYR A 453 20.47 10.06 -5.68
CA TYR A 453 19.39 10.07 -4.68
C TYR A 453 19.93 9.75 -3.29
N LEU A 454 19.66 10.64 -2.33
CA LEU A 454 20.01 10.45 -0.93
C LEU A 454 18.77 10.55 -0.05
N LYS A 455 18.48 9.51 0.73
CA LYS A 455 17.48 9.54 1.80
C LYS A 455 18.16 9.43 3.15
N LEU A 456 17.86 10.35 4.05
CA LEU A 456 18.39 10.41 5.40
C LEU A 456 17.26 10.15 6.38
N GLN A 457 17.49 9.26 7.33
CA GLN A 457 16.54 9.02 8.42
C GLN A 457 17.33 8.71 9.70
N ASP A 458 17.05 9.40 10.79
CA ASP A 458 17.70 9.17 12.09
C ASP A 458 19.25 9.11 12.01
N CYS A 459 19.86 9.96 11.18
CA CYS A 459 21.31 9.94 10.96
C CYS A 459 22.08 10.77 11.99
N SER A 460 23.32 10.37 12.31
CA SER A 460 24.19 11.16 13.19
C SER A 460 24.54 12.51 12.56
N ASN A 461 24.72 13.55 13.38
CA ASN A 461 25.13 14.89 12.90
C ASN A 461 26.52 14.85 12.25
N ASN A 462 27.42 14.04 12.81
CA ASN A 462 28.76 13.83 12.26
C ASN A 462 28.68 13.27 10.83
N PHE A 463 27.82 12.29 10.56
CA PHE A 463 27.63 11.78 9.19
C PHE A 463 27.17 12.86 8.22
N LEU A 464 26.19 13.68 8.61
CA LEU A 464 25.66 14.75 7.76
C LEU A 464 26.67 15.89 7.55
N ASP A 465 27.47 16.20 8.56
CA ASP A 465 28.55 17.17 8.46
C ASP A 465 29.65 16.68 7.50
N GLN A 466 30.02 15.39 7.57
CA GLN A 466 30.95 14.78 6.63
C GLN A 466 30.42 14.79 5.19
N LEU A 467 29.15 14.45 4.97
CA LEU A 467 28.50 14.57 3.65
C LEU A 467 28.49 16.02 3.12
N SER A 468 28.38 17.02 4.00
CA SER A 468 28.43 18.44 3.64
C SER A 468 29.82 18.87 3.14
N ASN A 469 30.87 18.16 3.53
CA ASN A 469 32.24 18.43 3.09
C ASN A 469 32.59 17.76 1.75
N LEU A 470 31.84 16.72 1.36
CA LEU A 470 32.07 16.01 0.11
C LEU A 470 31.67 16.82 -1.13
N SER A 471 32.24 16.44 -2.27
CA SER A 471 31.68 16.78 -3.58
C SER A 471 30.70 15.70 -4.01
N LEU A 472 29.41 16.04 -4.03
CA LEU A 472 28.34 15.18 -4.56
C LEU A 472 27.86 15.79 -5.89
N PRO A 473 28.57 15.55 -7.02
CA PRO A 473 28.29 16.26 -8.28
C PRO A 473 26.98 15.81 -8.93
N SER A 474 26.59 14.54 -8.74
CA SER A 474 25.41 13.94 -9.38
C SER A 474 24.13 14.07 -8.54
N LEU A 475 24.22 14.63 -7.32
CA LEU A 475 23.11 14.65 -6.39
C LEU A 475 22.00 15.58 -6.90
N ALA A 476 20.84 14.99 -7.19
CA ALA A 476 19.67 15.70 -7.69
C ALA A 476 18.44 15.52 -6.79
N HIS A 477 18.40 14.46 -5.98
CA HIS A 477 17.26 14.12 -5.14
C HIS A 477 17.67 13.95 -3.68
N LEU A 478 16.94 14.61 -2.78
CA LEU A 478 17.13 14.47 -1.34
C LEU A 478 15.80 14.12 -0.65
N ASP A 479 15.81 13.14 0.23
CA ASP A 479 14.73 12.85 1.16
C ASP A 479 15.24 12.99 2.60
N SER A 480 15.01 14.15 3.22
CA SER A 480 15.46 14.46 4.57
C SER A 480 14.39 14.10 5.60
N GLY A 481 13.99 12.83 5.61
CA GLY A 481 13.10 12.26 6.62
C GLY A 481 13.73 12.24 8.02
N GLY A 482 12.89 12.01 9.05
CA GLY A 482 13.35 11.84 10.43
C GLY A 482 13.76 13.13 11.18
N ARG A 483 14.47 12.94 12.30
CA ARG A 483 14.87 13.98 13.27
C ARG A 483 16.33 14.39 13.08
N ASN A 484 16.67 14.98 11.95
CA ASN A 484 18.03 15.46 11.71
C ASN A 484 18.26 16.84 12.35
N SER A 485 19.49 17.13 12.78
CA SER A 485 19.84 18.41 13.40
C SER A 485 19.81 19.56 12.39
N ARG A 486 19.18 20.68 12.78
CA ARG A 486 19.00 21.85 11.90
C ARG A 486 20.34 22.45 11.42
N PRO A 487 21.35 22.71 12.27
CA PRO A 487 22.65 23.22 11.82
C PRO A 487 23.35 22.36 10.78
N SER A 488 23.27 21.04 10.90
CA SER A 488 23.92 20.11 9.95
C SER A 488 23.16 20.08 8.61
N LEU A 489 21.82 20.06 8.64
CA LEU A 489 21.01 20.19 7.42
C LEU A 489 21.24 21.53 6.72
N GLN A 490 21.34 22.63 7.46
CA GLN A 490 21.61 23.95 6.90
C GLN A 490 22.97 23.97 6.19
N ARG A 491 24.03 23.43 6.81
CA ARG A 491 25.35 23.29 6.17
C ARG A 491 25.28 22.44 4.90
N PHE A 492 24.54 21.33 4.94
CA PHE A 492 24.33 20.47 3.77
C PHE A 492 23.63 21.23 2.62
N PHE A 493 22.53 21.93 2.90
CA PHE A 493 21.80 22.70 1.89
C PHE A 493 22.63 23.87 1.36
N SER A 494 23.40 24.56 2.20
CA SER A 494 24.32 25.61 1.72
C SER A 494 25.35 25.09 0.72
N LYS A 495 25.80 23.84 0.87
CA LYS A 495 26.77 23.22 -0.06
C LYS A 495 26.12 22.65 -1.31
N HIS A 496 25.02 21.92 -1.15
CA HIS A 496 24.46 21.05 -2.20
C HIS A 496 23.08 21.45 -2.68
N GLY A 497 22.39 22.37 -2.00
CA GLY A 497 21.00 22.73 -2.27
C GLY A 497 20.77 23.26 -3.68
N SER A 498 21.74 23.96 -4.27
CA SER A 498 21.67 24.42 -5.66
C SER A 498 21.64 23.29 -6.70
N LYS A 499 22.01 22.06 -6.36
CA LYS A 499 21.97 20.90 -7.27
C LYS A 499 20.64 20.15 -7.20
N LEU A 500 19.91 20.32 -6.10
CA LEU A 500 18.69 19.57 -5.82
C LEU A 500 17.54 20.02 -6.72
N ARG A 501 16.84 19.04 -7.29
CA ARG A 501 15.65 19.22 -8.13
C ARG A 501 14.41 18.69 -7.45
N ASP A 502 14.52 17.55 -6.77
CA ASP A 502 13.41 16.97 -6.03
C ASP A 502 13.80 16.79 -4.58
N VAL A 503 12.99 17.39 -3.70
CA VAL A 503 13.24 17.32 -2.25
C VAL A 503 12.01 16.77 -1.56
N VAL A 504 12.22 15.75 -0.73
CA VAL A 504 11.27 15.34 0.31
C VAL A 504 11.77 15.87 1.63
N ALA A 505 10.97 16.68 2.31
CA ALA A 505 11.35 17.31 3.56
C ALA A 505 10.23 17.22 4.59
N ASN A 506 10.60 17.05 5.86
CA ASN A 506 9.69 17.36 6.95
C ASN A 506 9.58 18.89 7.07
N PRO A 507 8.38 19.46 7.23
CA PRO A 507 8.24 20.88 7.54
C PRO A 507 8.88 21.12 8.93
N HIS A 508 10.13 21.59 8.93
CA HIS A 508 10.80 21.95 10.17
C HIS A 508 10.19 23.26 10.69
N PRO A 509 9.99 23.40 12.02
CA PRO A 509 9.68 24.69 12.59
C PRO A 509 10.83 25.66 12.28
N GLU A 510 10.49 26.85 11.81
CA GLU A 510 11.26 28.10 11.69
C GLU A 510 12.81 28.02 11.75
N GLY A 511 13.49 28.59 10.74
CA GLY A 511 14.91 28.94 10.83
C GLY A 511 15.79 28.52 9.64
N ILE A 512 15.33 27.63 8.77
CA ILE A 512 16.03 27.31 7.52
C ILE A 512 15.27 27.96 6.37
N SER A 513 15.90 28.92 5.70
CA SER A 513 15.40 29.51 4.45
C SER A 513 15.56 28.51 3.30
N PHE A 514 14.73 27.45 3.31
CA PHE A 514 14.86 26.30 2.44
C PHE A 514 14.97 26.67 0.96
N PHE A 515 14.07 27.53 0.49
CA PHE A 515 14.02 27.95 -0.91
C PHE A 515 15.17 28.86 -1.32
N ASP A 516 15.75 29.62 -0.38
CA ASP A 516 16.96 30.41 -0.66
C ASP A 516 18.19 29.51 -0.80
N LEU A 517 18.25 28.39 -0.06
CA LEU A 517 19.35 27.43 -0.13
C LEU A 517 19.20 26.43 -1.30
N CYS A 518 17.97 26.21 -1.76
CA CYS A 518 17.66 25.22 -2.80
C CYS A 518 16.97 25.86 -4.03
N PRO A 519 17.60 26.82 -4.72
CA PRO A 519 16.94 27.66 -5.73
C PRO A 519 16.49 26.91 -6.99
N ASN A 520 16.98 25.69 -7.23
CA ASN A 520 16.71 24.90 -8.44
C ASN A 520 15.68 23.77 -8.21
N VAL A 521 15.02 23.74 -7.05
CA VAL A 521 14.04 22.69 -6.73
C VAL A 521 12.82 22.83 -7.62
N THR A 522 12.51 21.79 -8.38
CA THR A 522 11.33 21.71 -9.24
C THR A 522 10.14 21.06 -8.54
N GLN A 523 10.40 20.11 -7.65
CA GLN A 523 9.37 19.40 -6.89
C GLN A 523 9.71 19.34 -5.41
N LEU A 524 8.74 19.70 -4.58
CA LEU A 524 8.85 19.60 -3.13
C LEU A 524 7.76 18.67 -2.59
N LYS A 525 8.15 17.62 -1.88
CA LYS A 525 7.24 16.76 -1.14
C LYS A 525 7.40 16.98 0.36
N LEU A 526 6.35 17.46 1.00
CA LEU A 526 6.31 17.64 2.44
C LEU A 526 5.76 16.38 3.10
N THR A 527 6.54 15.75 3.97
CA THR A 527 6.11 14.63 4.81
C THR A 527 5.58 15.18 6.13
N ALA A 528 4.47 15.90 6.07
CA ALA A 528 3.86 16.54 7.23
C ALA A 528 2.98 15.52 7.98
N ILE A 529 3.60 14.73 8.86
CA ILE A 529 2.92 13.56 9.44
C ILE A 529 1.64 13.94 10.20
N ASN A 530 1.57 15.15 10.81
CA ASN A 530 0.46 15.51 11.69
C ASN A 530 0.08 16.99 11.78
N GLN A 531 0.63 17.87 10.93
CA GLN A 531 0.34 19.31 10.98
C GLN A 531 0.28 19.90 9.57
N ALA A 532 -0.53 20.96 9.38
CA ALA A 532 -0.41 21.79 8.19
C ALA A 532 1.00 22.42 8.16
N PRO A 533 1.65 22.56 7.00
CA PRO A 533 2.95 23.21 6.93
C PRO A 533 2.83 24.66 7.41
N PRO A 534 3.84 25.22 8.08
CA PRO A 534 3.81 26.63 8.47
C PRO A 534 3.81 27.49 7.20
N SER A 535 3.02 28.57 7.19
CA SER A 535 2.97 29.51 6.06
C SER A 535 4.33 30.16 5.77
N THR A 536 5.17 30.29 6.81
CA THR A 536 6.55 30.78 6.72
C THR A 536 7.48 29.91 5.89
N LEU A 537 7.12 28.64 5.64
CA LEU A 537 7.89 27.76 4.76
C LEU A 537 8.00 28.31 3.34
N PHE A 538 6.95 28.99 2.86
CA PHE A 538 6.89 29.60 1.53
C PHE A 538 7.48 31.02 1.50
N LYS A 539 8.29 31.40 2.49
CA LYS A 539 9.05 32.66 2.42
C LYS A 539 10.38 32.39 1.72
N CYS A 540 10.71 33.26 0.77
CA CYS A 540 11.96 33.24 0.03
C CYS A 540 12.40 34.69 -0.20
N THR A 541 13.70 34.98 -0.07
CA THR A 541 14.23 36.34 -0.32
C THR A 541 14.23 36.69 -1.80
N THR A 542 14.38 35.68 -2.66
CA THR A 542 14.38 35.83 -4.11
C THR A 542 13.23 35.04 -4.74
N PRO A 543 12.62 35.51 -5.85
CA PRO A 543 11.59 34.73 -6.54
C PRO A 543 12.12 33.38 -7.02
N HIS A 544 11.49 32.29 -6.57
CA HIS A 544 11.89 30.93 -6.86
C HIS A 544 11.30 30.46 -8.20
N ARG A 545 12.12 30.46 -9.26
CA ARG A 545 11.67 30.32 -10.66
C ARG A 545 11.44 28.89 -11.16
N TYR A 546 11.84 27.88 -10.41
CA TYR A 546 11.81 26.49 -10.89
C TYR A 546 10.78 25.60 -10.19
N LEU A 547 10.26 25.99 -9.03
CA LEU A 547 9.31 25.19 -8.27
C LEU A 547 7.99 25.14 -9.03
N THR A 548 7.61 23.94 -9.49
CA THR A 548 6.39 23.75 -10.30
C THR A 548 5.34 22.93 -9.56
N HIS A 549 5.75 22.03 -8.67
CA HIS A 549 4.87 21.11 -7.98
C HIS A 549 5.22 20.99 -6.50
N VAL A 550 4.20 21.05 -5.65
CA VAL A 550 4.33 20.74 -4.22
C VAL A 550 3.37 19.62 -3.86
N THR A 551 3.83 18.59 -3.17
CA THR A 551 2.99 17.52 -2.62
C THR A 551 3.04 17.55 -1.11
N VAL A 552 1.91 17.78 -0.45
CA VAL A 552 1.81 17.73 1.00
C VAL A 552 1.19 16.40 1.43
N SER A 553 2.04 15.55 2.01
CA SER A 553 1.66 14.25 2.55
C SER A 553 1.20 14.41 3.99
N ALA A 554 -0.03 14.01 4.27
CA ALA A 554 -0.67 14.11 5.58
C ALA A 554 -1.29 12.74 5.90
N PHE A 555 -0.45 11.77 6.27
CA PHE A 555 -0.79 10.34 6.30
C PHE A 555 -1.80 9.96 7.38
N GLU A 556 -1.88 10.70 8.49
CA GLU A 556 -2.81 10.43 9.60
C GLU A 556 -4.15 11.17 9.47
N TYR A 557 -4.33 11.98 8.42
CA TYR A 557 -5.55 12.77 8.26
C TYR A 557 -6.65 11.96 7.58
N ALA A 558 -7.86 12.13 8.09
CA ALA A 558 -9.02 11.66 7.36
C ALA A 558 -9.12 12.45 6.05
N ARG A 559 -9.13 11.73 4.91
CA ARG A 559 -9.13 12.31 3.55
C ARG A 559 -10.35 13.20 3.27
N SER A 560 -11.43 12.99 4.01
CA SER A 560 -12.67 13.77 3.88
C SER A 560 -12.74 14.85 4.94
N ASP A 561 -13.02 16.11 4.55
CA ASP A 561 -13.22 17.24 5.47
C ASP A 561 -14.32 16.98 6.51
N ALA A 562 -15.34 16.18 6.16
CA ALA A 562 -16.38 15.76 7.10
C ALA A 562 -15.83 14.92 8.27
N LYS A 563 -14.67 14.27 8.07
CA LYS A 563 -13.98 13.45 9.06
C LYS A 563 -12.78 14.17 9.70
N MET A 564 -12.45 15.38 9.24
CA MET A 564 -11.37 16.20 9.80
C MET A 564 -11.82 16.79 11.15
N CYS A 565 -10.98 16.66 12.18
CA CYS A 565 -11.32 17.24 13.49
C CYS A 565 -11.18 18.77 13.47
N SER A 566 -11.82 19.48 14.42
CA SER A 566 -11.79 20.96 14.47
C SER A 566 -10.36 21.50 14.45
N ARG A 567 -9.47 20.97 15.29
CA ARG A 567 -8.06 21.39 15.35
C ARG A 567 -7.34 21.28 14.00
N GLN A 568 -7.61 20.22 13.23
CA GLN A 568 -6.99 20.03 11.92
C GLN A 568 -7.57 21.02 10.89
N ARG A 569 -8.89 21.23 10.92
CA ARG A 569 -9.56 22.22 10.06
C ARG A 569 -9.03 23.62 10.34
N ASP A 570 -8.86 23.98 11.61
CA ASP A 570 -8.33 25.28 12.03
C ASP A 570 -6.88 25.46 11.56
N ALA A 571 -6.04 24.42 11.67
CA ALA A 571 -4.66 24.47 11.20
C ALA A 571 -4.57 24.67 9.68
N TRP A 572 -5.38 23.94 8.90
CA TRP A 572 -5.45 24.12 7.45
C TRP A 572 -6.02 25.49 7.07
N SER A 573 -7.06 25.95 7.77
CA SER A 573 -7.64 27.27 7.55
C SER A 573 -6.63 28.39 7.82
N ALA A 574 -5.82 28.26 8.88
CA ALA A 574 -4.75 29.21 9.18
C ALA A 574 -3.67 29.20 8.08
N PHE A 575 -3.24 28.01 7.64
CA PHE A 575 -2.29 27.88 6.54
C PHE A 575 -2.79 28.55 5.26
N PHE A 576 -4.03 28.29 4.83
CA PHE A 576 -4.58 28.87 3.60
C PHE A 576 -4.76 30.39 3.68
N LYS A 577 -5.08 30.90 4.88
CA LYS A 577 -5.22 32.34 5.10
C LYS A 577 -3.88 33.06 5.00
N ASP A 578 -2.81 32.47 5.55
CA ASP A 578 -1.55 33.16 5.79
C ASP A 578 -0.47 32.83 4.74
N VAL A 579 -0.66 31.81 3.91
CA VAL A 579 0.30 31.46 2.85
C VAL A 579 0.34 32.54 1.78
N ASP A 580 1.57 32.88 1.35
CA ASP A 580 1.81 33.73 0.19
C ASP A 580 2.69 33.00 -0.82
N LEU A 581 2.20 32.87 -2.04
CA LEU A 581 2.87 32.18 -3.13
C LEU A 581 3.37 33.14 -4.23
N THR A 582 3.33 34.46 -4.00
CA THR A 582 3.83 35.48 -4.95
C THR A 582 5.29 35.26 -5.37
N SER A 583 6.10 34.70 -4.47
CA SER A 583 7.51 34.40 -4.72
C SER A 583 7.74 33.14 -5.56
N PHE A 584 6.70 32.44 -6.01
CA PHE A 584 6.80 31.20 -6.79
C PHE A 584 6.07 31.32 -8.14
N PRO A 585 6.56 32.16 -9.07
CA PRO A 585 5.86 32.43 -10.34
C PRO A 585 5.73 31.21 -11.24
N ALA A 586 6.54 30.16 -11.04
CA ALA A 586 6.47 28.91 -11.81
C ALA A 586 5.60 27.83 -11.17
N LEU A 587 5.07 28.06 -9.96
CA LEU A 587 4.29 27.07 -9.23
C LEU A 587 2.95 26.88 -9.93
N LYS A 588 2.67 25.64 -10.35
CA LYS A 588 1.45 25.30 -11.09
C LYS A 588 0.47 24.53 -10.23
N GLU A 589 0.97 23.65 -9.36
CA GLU A 589 0.13 22.71 -8.63
C GLU A 589 0.61 22.49 -7.19
N ILE A 590 -0.35 22.43 -6.27
CA ILE A 590 -0.16 21.90 -4.92
C ILE A 590 -1.13 20.73 -4.70
N LYS A 591 -0.55 19.54 -4.54
CA LYS A 591 -1.26 18.29 -4.27
C LYS A 591 -1.35 18.03 -2.77
N PHE A 592 -2.55 17.85 -2.25
CA PHE A 592 -2.78 17.51 -0.84
C PHE A 592 -3.28 16.08 -0.71
N LEU A 593 -2.49 15.20 -0.08
CA LEU A 593 -2.91 13.80 0.12
C LEU A 593 -4.07 13.66 1.14
N ALA A 594 -4.33 14.69 1.93
CA ALA A 594 -5.48 14.79 2.84
C ALA A 594 -6.73 15.38 2.18
N CYS A 595 -6.66 15.82 0.93
CA CYS A 595 -7.80 16.38 0.20
C CYS A 595 -8.54 15.26 -0.55
N GLU A 596 -9.86 15.24 -0.40
CA GLU A 596 -10.80 14.48 -1.21
C GLU A 596 -11.91 15.41 -1.68
N TRP A 597 -12.13 15.47 -3.00
CA TRP A 597 -13.15 16.33 -3.55
C TRP A 597 -14.56 15.85 -3.20
N PRO A 598 -15.43 16.74 -2.71
CA PRO A 598 -16.82 16.40 -2.42
C PRO A 598 -17.58 16.05 -3.71
N LYS A 599 -18.46 15.04 -3.64
CA LYS A 599 -19.20 14.53 -4.81
C LYS A 599 -20.59 15.18 -4.97
N ASP A 600 -21.18 15.63 -3.87
CA ASP A 600 -22.52 16.23 -3.80
C ASP A 600 -22.48 17.72 -3.41
N GLU A 601 -23.53 18.46 -3.80
CA GLU A 601 -23.66 19.92 -3.62
C GLU A 601 -23.60 20.38 -2.16
N ARG A 602 -24.16 19.58 -1.25
CA ARG A 602 -24.15 19.88 0.19
C ARG A 602 -22.73 19.80 0.74
N ALA A 603 -21.99 18.75 0.42
CA ALA A 603 -20.60 18.61 0.81
C ALA A 603 -19.73 19.71 0.18
N ILE A 604 -19.97 20.08 -1.08
CA ILE A 604 -19.26 21.18 -1.77
C ILE A 604 -19.34 22.49 -0.96
N SER A 605 -20.54 22.91 -0.55
CA SER A 605 -20.74 24.18 0.17
C SER A 605 -20.01 24.30 1.52
N LYS A 606 -19.69 23.17 2.15
CA LYS A 606 -19.08 23.12 3.48
C LYS A 606 -17.60 22.77 3.46
N ASN A 607 -17.08 22.33 2.32
CA ASN A 607 -15.74 21.76 2.23
C ASN A 607 -14.69 22.87 2.15
N LEU A 608 -13.79 22.93 3.14
CA LEU A 608 -12.71 23.91 3.21
C LEU A 608 -11.85 23.92 1.93
N TRP A 609 -11.52 22.74 1.40
CA TRP A 609 -10.65 22.59 0.24
C TRP A 609 -11.23 23.20 -1.04
N VAL A 610 -12.56 23.18 -1.21
CA VAL A 610 -13.23 23.76 -2.37
C VAL A 610 -13.02 25.28 -2.40
N LYS A 611 -13.28 25.95 -1.27
CA LYS A 611 -13.10 27.39 -1.14
C LYS A 611 -11.63 27.77 -1.39
N SER A 612 -10.71 27.05 -0.76
CA SER A 612 -9.27 27.30 -0.93
C SER A 612 -8.78 27.01 -2.35
N ALA A 613 -9.34 26.02 -3.05
CA ALA A 613 -8.97 25.75 -4.44
C ALA A 613 -9.32 26.90 -5.39
N ASP A 614 -10.51 27.48 -5.23
CA ASP A 614 -10.92 28.65 -6.00
C ASP A 614 -10.07 29.88 -5.64
N GLU A 615 -9.77 30.09 -4.36
CA GLU A 615 -8.88 31.19 -3.90
C GLU A 615 -7.46 31.06 -4.46
N PHE A 616 -6.86 29.87 -4.42
CA PHE A 616 -5.49 29.64 -4.92
C PHE A 616 -5.40 29.89 -6.42
N ARG A 617 -6.39 29.41 -7.17
CA ARG A 617 -6.48 29.62 -8.62
C ARG A 617 -6.62 31.10 -8.96
N ASN A 618 -7.48 31.83 -8.25
CA ASN A 618 -7.74 33.24 -8.56
C ASN A 618 -6.60 34.16 -8.12
N LYS A 619 -5.98 33.90 -6.96
CA LYS A 619 -4.95 34.79 -6.38
C LYS A 619 -3.56 34.55 -6.99
N TRP A 620 -3.19 33.31 -7.24
CA TRP A 620 -1.83 32.96 -7.68
C TRP A 620 -1.76 32.14 -8.98
N GLY A 621 -2.90 31.74 -9.55
CA GLY A 621 -2.90 30.85 -10.72
C GLY A 621 -2.49 29.41 -10.40
N VAL A 622 -2.49 29.02 -9.12
CA VAL A 622 -2.05 27.70 -8.64
C VAL A 622 -3.25 26.76 -8.50
N LEU A 623 -3.13 25.56 -9.03
CA LEU A 623 -4.15 24.52 -8.93
C LEU A 623 -3.98 23.70 -7.65
N LEU A 624 -5.08 23.40 -6.96
CA LEU A 624 -5.09 22.41 -5.90
C LEU A 624 -5.52 21.05 -6.45
N ALA A 625 -4.80 20.01 -6.05
CA ALA A 625 -5.08 18.61 -6.44
C ALA A 625 -5.37 17.72 -5.22
N ASP A 626 -6.29 16.76 -5.38
CA ASP A 626 -6.57 15.74 -4.37
C ASP A 626 -5.51 14.64 -4.35
N PHE A 627 -5.67 13.63 -3.49
CA PHE A 627 -4.72 12.51 -3.40
C PHE A 627 -4.56 11.71 -4.71
N GLU A 628 -5.55 11.73 -5.61
CA GLU A 628 -5.51 11.09 -6.93
C GLU A 628 -4.85 12.00 -7.99
N GLY A 629 -4.57 13.26 -7.67
CA GLY A 629 -4.07 14.25 -8.63
C GLY A 629 -5.16 14.89 -9.48
N ARG A 630 -6.44 14.77 -9.08
CA ARG A 630 -7.54 15.46 -9.76
C ARG A 630 -7.62 16.89 -9.25
N HIS A 631 -7.87 17.84 -10.15
CA HIS A 631 -8.11 19.24 -9.79
C HIS A 631 -9.58 19.48 -9.45
N TRP A 632 -9.82 20.45 -8.57
CA TRP A 632 -11.16 20.98 -8.38
C TRP A 632 -11.63 21.65 -9.67
N LYS A 633 -12.77 21.18 -10.19
CA LYS A 633 -13.48 21.84 -11.28
C LYS A 633 -14.73 22.46 -10.68
N SER A 634 -14.74 23.79 -10.59
CA SER A 634 -15.92 24.54 -10.16
C SER A 634 -17.11 24.09 -11.01
N ARG A 635 -18.11 23.50 -10.36
CA ARG A 635 -19.35 23.15 -11.04
C ARG A 635 -20.07 24.48 -11.25
N LEU A 636 -20.25 24.87 -12.51
CA LEU A 636 -21.04 26.04 -12.86
C LEU A 636 -22.30 26.01 -12.01
N LYS A 637 -22.48 27.04 -11.16
CA LYS A 637 -23.80 27.33 -10.62
C LYS A 637 -24.63 27.63 -11.86
N GLY A 638 -25.34 26.64 -12.37
CA GLY A 638 -26.37 26.88 -13.36
C GLY A 638 -27.21 28.01 -12.77
N SER A 639 -27.19 29.18 -13.42
CA SER A 639 -28.01 30.31 -13.02
C SER A 639 -29.44 29.77 -13.02
N ARG A 640 -29.95 29.49 -11.82
CA ARG A 640 -31.34 29.08 -11.63
C ARG A 640 -32.23 30.28 -11.73
#